data_AF-A0AAU9XDH3-F1
#
_entry.id   AF-A0AAU9XDH3-F1
#
_cell.length_a   1.000
_cell.length_b   1.000
_cell.length_c   1.000
_cell.angle_alpha   90.00
_cell.angle_beta   90.00
_cell.angle_gamma   90.00
#
_symmetry.space_group_name_H-M   'P 1'
#
loop_
_entity.id
_entity.type
_entity.pdbx_description
1 polymer ?
#
loop_
_entity_poly.entity_id
_entity_poly.type
_entity_poly.pdbx_seq_one_letter_code
_entity_poly.pdbx_strand_id
1 'polypeptide(L)'
;MSAARPLIRNSATLILAARNRKLKSAFDWRVLLLERAAKSAFMPSMYVFPGGVIDKADFSNDWMELFKESFTKFGTNFTSLVDIQGPRPPVVKTSGPTGLPSDIALRICAIRETFEESGVLLLKSFSSDKQYENLEIDNVRNWRKEVHADASMFFTMCRKFKCVPDVWALSEWSNWLTPAHLPRRYDTMFYIAFLDEEPLALHDDKEMTHSKWMIPAEAAAKFMARKIKIGFPQVYELLRFCRFPKWEDFQSFQQNRASDGCEQWLPIITQCVDGTLVVFPHDDLYPSLKKRVMEELTKSTTGQISLFNQSETLVQLNAKGTNFNRLCLESGVPCNMMINVQLPHGQCLPVGMTHNEKRINWIQEGLIGLGVGVLYGTTSVAVGHPFDTIKTKMQAQRGFETEGMFRSFAKTVKTQGIRGLYRGCIPPLWGSGIYRSSQFAVFEALYTYFNGFGRREIPFTGGLQIRVLIAGAAASTTRAIIETPLELAKVRRQTGQTWQFRGLYRGFGVTWCRTMGLMCTYFILLDSGRRHFPELFKRPILGPFLSSGLAATELVMLKKGVGCFFLTIHLTLTFGGFAWWVVWPLENMKSQVQGNYGKDLPVVARMRLVIKEKGGFFGLYRGIVPGSIRSFMSNGTSMIAMSWAQRKVSQWGLRG
;
A
#
# COMPACT_ATOMS: atom_id res chain seq x y z
N MET A 1 -20.73 48.60 -6.82
CA MET A 1 -19.30 48.23 -6.80
C MET A 1 -19.17 46.82 -7.36
N SER A 2 -18.67 46.69 -8.58
CA SER A 2 -18.40 45.41 -9.23
C SER A 2 -17.36 44.65 -8.41
N ALA A 3 -17.71 43.50 -7.83
CA ALA A 3 -16.74 42.64 -7.17
C ALA A 3 -15.73 42.18 -8.24
N ALA A 4 -14.49 42.64 -8.13
CA ALA A 4 -13.44 42.24 -9.06
C ALA A 4 -13.20 40.73 -8.94
N ARG A 5 -13.03 40.05 -10.08
CA ARG A 5 -12.55 38.66 -10.12
C ARG A 5 -11.30 38.53 -9.20
N PRO A 6 -11.13 37.43 -8.46
CA PRO A 6 -10.05 37.27 -7.53
C PRO A 6 -8.78 37.20 -8.35
N LEU A 7 -7.91 38.19 -8.14
CA LEU A 7 -6.63 38.30 -8.82
C LEU A 7 -5.82 37.03 -8.51
N ILE A 8 -5.59 36.20 -9.53
CA ILE A 8 -4.65 35.09 -9.43
C ILE A 8 -3.25 35.72 -9.37
N ARG A 9 -2.54 35.47 -8.27
CA ARG A 9 -1.19 36.01 -8.07
C ARG A 9 -0.16 35.01 -8.55
N ASN A 10 0.82 35.47 -9.30
CA ASN A 10 1.95 34.66 -9.70
C ASN A 10 2.89 34.49 -8.50
N SER A 11 3.44 33.29 -8.35
CA SER A 11 4.28 32.93 -7.21
C SER A 11 5.30 31.89 -7.62
N ALA A 12 6.37 31.77 -6.85
CA ALA A 12 7.39 30.76 -7.06
C ALA A 12 7.76 30.07 -5.74
N THR A 13 7.99 28.77 -5.81
CA THR A 13 8.33 27.91 -4.68
C THR A 13 9.61 27.16 -5.00
N LEU A 14 10.48 27.02 -4.00
CA LEU A 14 11.72 26.29 -4.11
C LEU A 14 11.73 25.06 -3.20
N ILE A 15 11.89 23.89 -3.80
CA ILE A 15 12.14 22.64 -3.09
C ILE A 15 13.66 22.49 -2.93
N LEU A 16 14.15 22.46 -1.69
CA LEU A 16 15.56 22.19 -1.40
C LEU A 16 15.75 20.73 -1.01
N ALA A 17 16.47 19.97 -1.83
CA ALA A 17 16.85 18.58 -1.58
C ALA A 17 18.34 18.51 -1.17
N ALA A 18 18.61 18.43 0.13
CA ALA A 18 19.96 18.44 0.66
C ALA A 18 20.44 17.05 1.04
N ARG A 19 21.64 16.69 0.60
CA ARG A 19 22.27 15.42 0.89
C ARG A 19 22.72 15.37 2.36
N ASN A 20 22.55 14.22 2.98
CA ASN A 20 22.97 13.95 4.35
C ASN A 20 23.48 12.51 4.51
N ARG A 21 24.80 12.36 4.39
CA ARG A 21 25.49 11.06 4.52
C ARG A 21 25.46 10.46 5.92
N LYS A 22 25.05 11.22 6.94
CA LYS A 22 24.98 10.77 8.34
C LYS A 22 23.65 10.07 8.67
N LEU A 23 22.70 10.02 7.74
CA LEU A 23 21.40 9.38 7.96
C LEU A 23 21.53 7.85 8.07
N LYS A 24 21.02 7.29 9.16
CA LYS A 24 20.84 5.84 9.33
C LYS A 24 19.48 5.40 8.76
N SER A 25 19.24 5.66 7.48
CA SER A 25 17.97 5.33 6.82
C SER A 25 18.20 4.87 5.39
N ALA A 26 17.18 4.34 4.73
CA ALA A 26 17.25 4.05 3.29
C ALA A 26 17.47 5.32 2.45
N PHE A 27 17.03 6.47 2.97
CA PHE A 27 17.28 7.79 2.39
C PHE A 27 18.61 8.37 2.87
N ASP A 28 19.36 8.97 1.96
CA ASP A 28 20.60 9.71 2.24
C ASP A 28 20.49 11.22 1.99
N TRP A 29 19.25 11.75 2.01
CA TRP A 29 18.95 13.16 1.87
C TRP A 29 17.66 13.56 2.59
N ARG A 30 17.48 14.87 2.76
CA ARG A 30 16.30 15.50 3.36
C ARG A 30 15.79 16.67 2.52
N VAL A 31 14.52 16.97 2.69
CA VAL A 31 13.86 18.14 2.11
C VAL A 31 13.58 19.18 3.19
N LEU A 32 13.76 20.46 2.87
CA LEU A 32 13.41 21.56 3.78
C LEU A 32 11.90 21.78 3.76
N LEU A 33 11.29 21.79 4.95
CA LEU A 33 9.89 22.16 5.16
C LEU A 33 9.80 23.26 6.22
N LEU A 34 8.96 24.26 5.96
CA LEU A 34 8.70 25.40 6.83
C LEU A 34 7.27 25.36 7.35
N GLU A 35 7.07 25.53 8.65
CA GLU A 35 5.75 25.59 9.28
C GLU A 35 5.25 27.03 9.35
N ARG A 36 4.16 27.33 8.63
CA ARG A 36 3.55 28.66 8.63
C ARG A 36 2.92 29.00 9.97
N ALA A 37 3.02 30.26 10.38
CA ALA A 37 2.39 30.77 11.60
C ALA A 37 0.86 30.53 11.61
N ALA A 38 0.30 30.32 12.81
CA ALA A 38 -1.14 30.10 12.99
C ALA A 38 -2.00 31.28 12.51
N LYS A 39 -1.41 32.50 12.49
CA LYS A 39 -2.06 33.73 12.00
C LYS A 39 -1.92 33.93 10.49
N SER A 40 -1.26 33.02 9.77
CA SER A 40 -1.07 33.13 8.33
C SER A 40 -2.42 33.14 7.60
N ALA A 41 -2.60 34.11 6.70
CA ALA A 41 -3.83 34.27 5.95
C ALA A 41 -4.02 33.23 4.82
N PHE A 42 -3.01 32.42 4.55
CA PHE A 42 -3.06 31.27 3.65
C PHE A 42 -2.34 30.08 4.31
N MET A 43 -2.97 28.90 4.31
CA MET A 43 -2.44 27.66 4.90
C MET A 43 -1.85 27.80 6.34
N PRO A 44 -2.63 28.28 7.33
CA PRO A 44 -2.15 28.45 8.70
C PRO A 44 -1.77 27.11 9.36
N SER A 45 -0.64 27.10 10.10
CA SER A 45 -0.12 25.91 10.79
C SER A 45 0.09 24.69 9.88
N MET A 46 0.43 24.93 8.60
CA MET A 46 0.79 23.89 7.66
C MET A 46 2.27 23.96 7.32
N TYR A 47 2.88 22.81 7.09
CA TYR A 47 4.21 22.70 6.51
C TYR A 47 4.13 22.92 4.99
N VAL A 48 5.01 23.78 4.49
CA VAL A 48 5.16 24.14 3.08
C VAL A 48 6.63 24.12 2.67
N PHE A 49 6.90 24.10 1.37
CA PHE A 49 8.22 24.45 0.85
C PHE A 49 8.37 25.97 0.84
N PRO A 50 9.60 26.51 0.97
CA PRO A 50 9.82 27.95 0.92
C PRO A 50 9.36 28.55 -0.41
N GLY A 51 8.76 29.74 -0.35
CA GLY A 51 8.33 30.47 -1.54
C GLY A 51 7.19 31.43 -1.28
N GLY A 52 6.98 32.33 -2.23
CA GLY A 52 6.00 33.39 -2.09
C GLY A 52 5.64 34.07 -3.39
N VAL A 53 5.08 35.27 -3.27
CA VAL A 53 4.50 36.01 -4.38
C VAL A 53 5.58 36.76 -5.12
N ILE A 54 5.51 36.78 -6.45
CA ILE A 54 6.45 37.57 -7.24
C ILE A 54 6.27 39.06 -6.97
N ASP A 55 7.38 39.76 -6.76
CA ASP A 55 7.42 41.21 -6.60
C ASP A 55 7.82 41.90 -7.92
N LYS A 56 7.51 43.18 -8.05
CA LYS A 56 7.96 43.98 -9.20
C LYS A 56 9.49 44.05 -9.29
N ALA A 57 10.18 44.04 -8.14
CA ALA A 57 11.64 44.03 -8.07
C ALA A 57 12.26 42.78 -8.72
N ASP A 58 11.57 41.64 -8.72
CA ASP A 58 12.03 40.39 -9.34
C ASP A 58 12.10 40.51 -10.88
N PHE A 59 11.37 41.46 -11.47
CA PHE A 59 11.36 41.77 -12.90
C PHE A 59 12.26 42.96 -13.28
N SER A 60 13.01 43.56 -12.34
CA SER A 60 13.80 44.75 -12.64
C SER A 60 14.79 44.49 -13.79
N ASN A 61 14.92 45.47 -14.70
CA ASN A 61 15.94 45.43 -15.76
C ASN A 61 17.37 45.46 -15.18
N ASP A 62 17.55 45.98 -13.96
CA ASP A 62 18.85 46.05 -13.30
C ASP A 62 19.45 44.65 -13.09
N TRP A 63 18.60 43.63 -12.92
CA TRP A 63 19.05 42.24 -12.89
C TRP A 63 19.74 41.84 -14.18
N MET A 64 19.22 42.25 -15.33
CA MET A 64 19.80 41.89 -16.62
C MET A 64 21.20 42.50 -16.80
N GLU A 65 21.43 43.70 -16.28
CA GLU A 65 22.75 44.33 -16.27
C GLU A 65 23.73 43.51 -15.42
N LEU A 66 23.34 43.19 -14.17
CA LEU A 66 24.15 42.40 -13.25
C LEU A 66 24.43 40.98 -13.78
N PHE A 67 23.45 40.34 -14.43
CA PHE A 67 23.62 39.03 -15.04
C PHE A 67 24.50 39.06 -16.30
N LYS A 68 24.47 40.12 -17.12
CA LYS A 68 25.37 40.25 -18.27
C LYS A 68 26.83 40.24 -17.84
N GLU A 69 27.17 40.94 -16.76
CA GLU A 69 28.51 40.89 -16.16
C GLU A 69 28.89 39.47 -15.73
N SER A 70 27.91 38.71 -15.25
CA SER A 70 28.08 37.32 -14.80
C SER A 70 28.29 36.33 -15.96
N PHE A 71 27.67 36.54 -17.12
CA PHE A 71 27.73 35.58 -18.23
C PHE A 71 29.13 35.40 -18.78
N THR A 72 29.87 36.50 -18.94
CA THR A 72 31.28 36.46 -19.37
C THR A 72 32.14 35.70 -18.37
N LYS A 73 31.83 35.79 -17.08
CA LYS A 73 32.60 35.12 -16.01
C LYS A 73 32.24 33.65 -15.86
N PHE A 74 30.96 33.30 -16.00
CA PHE A 74 30.48 31.94 -15.77
C PHE A 74 30.49 31.07 -17.03
N GLY A 75 30.64 31.68 -18.22
CA GLY A 75 30.60 30.97 -19.49
C GLY A 75 29.21 30.43 -19.86
N THR A 76 28.15 30.91 -19.19
CA THR A 76 26.77 30.44 -19.36
C THR A 76 25.81 31.62 -19.41
N ASN A 77 24.90 31.61 -20.38
CA ASN A 77 23.80 32.58 -20.48
C ASN A 77 22.48 31.92 -19.99
N PHE A 78 21.34 32.53 -20.31
CA PHE A 78 20.01 32.00 -19.96
C PHE A 78 19.44 30.99 -20.96
N THR A 79 20.12 30.68 -22.06
CA THR A 79 19.56 29.86 -23.14
C THR A 79 19.06 28.51 -22.63
N SER A 80 19.85 27.80 -21.80
CA SER A 80 19.44 26.50 -21.24
C SER A 80 18.26 26.56 -20.27
N LEU A 81 17.95 27.73 -19.73
CA LEU A 81 16.82 27.93 -18.81
C LEU A 81 15.54 28.29 -19.58
N VAL A 82 15.67 29.07 -20.65
CA VAL A 82 14.53 29.65 -21.37
C VAL A 82 14.11 28.79 -22.57
N ASP A 83 15.04 28.10 -23.23
CA ASP A 83 14.79 27.26 -24.41
C ASP A 83 14.34 25.84 -24.03
N ILE A 84 13.15 25.76 -23.44
CA ILE A 84 12.51 24.51 -23.05
C ILE A 84 11.46 24.14 -24.10
N GLN A 85 11.66 23.00 -24.77
CA GLN A 85 10.80 22.52 -25.87
C GLN A 85 9.46 21.95 -25.38
N GLY A 86 9.39 21.55 -24.11
CA GLY A 86 8.17 21.05 -23.47
C GLY A 86 7.11 22.12 -23.20
N PRO A 87 5.95 21.74 -22.65
CA PRO A 87 4.91 22.71 -22.27
C PRO A 87 5.45 23.74 -21.28
N ARG A 88 4.99 24.97 -21.46
CA ARG A 88 5.28 26.10 -20.57
C ARG A 88 3.99 26.55 -19.90
N PRO A 89 3.93 26.62 -18.56
CA PRO A 89 2.73 27.04 -17.85
C PRO A 89 2.45 28.55 -18.07
N PRO A 90 1.20 29.01 -17.88
CA PRO A 90 0.82 30.41 -18.13
C PRO A 90 1.66 31.43 -17.35
N VAL A 91 2.02 31.12 -16.10
CA VAL A 91 2.86 31.99 -15.25
C VAL A 91 4.20 32.36 -15.90
N VAL A 92 4.78 31.45 -16.69
CA VAL A 92 6.06 31.67 -17.40
C VAL A 92 5.86 32.43 -18.72
N LYS A 93 4.73 32.20 -19.41
CA LYS A 93 4.43 32.85 -20.69
C LYS A 93 4.06 34.32 -20.58
N THR A 94 3.74 34.78 -19.38
CA THR A 94 3.36 36.17 -19.13
C THR A 94 4.63 37.02 -19.24
N SER A 95 4.88 37.64 -20.40
CA SER A 95 5.99 38.59 -20.56
C SER A 95 5.85 39.71 -19.54
N GLY A 96 6.84 39.85 -18.67
CA GLY A 96 6.94 41.03 -17.81
C GLY A 96 7.06 42.31 -18.66
N PRO A 97 6.83 43.50 -18.08
CA PRO A 97 7.00 44.78 -18.77
C PRO A 97 8.46 45.11 -19.12
N THR A 98 9.41 44.22 -18.84
CA THR A 98 10.86 44.42 -18.87
C THR A 98 11.56 43.41 -19.79
N GLY A 99 12.85 43.64 -20.09
CA GLY A 99 13.64 42.79 -20.98
C GLY A 99 14.11 41.47 -20.34
N LEU A 100 13.87 41.27 -19.04
CA LEU A 100 14.23 40.04 -18.32
C LEU A 100 13.16 38.96 -18.59
N PRO A 101 13.54 37.75 -19.06
CA PRO A 101 12.57 36.67 -19.27
C PRO A 101 11.87 36.30 -17.96
N SER A 102 10.56 36.07 -18.01
CA SER A 102 9.74 35.80 -16.83
C SER A 102 10.14 34.54 -16.06
N ASP A 103 10.71 33.55 -16.75
CA ASP A 103 11.29 32.37 -16.10
C ASP A 103 12.45 32.74 -15.15
N ILE A 104 13.29 33.68 -15.57
CA ILE A 104 14.40 34.16 -14.74
C ILE A 104 13.86 34.94 -13.55
N ALA A 105 12.86 35.81 -13.75
CA ALA A 105 12.20 36.54 -12.66
C ALA A 105 11.56 35.59 -11.62
N LEU A 106 10.91 34.51 -12.07
CA LEU A 106 10.34 33.49 -11.19
C LEU A 106 11.42 32.74 -10.37
N ARG A 107 12.57 32.46 -10.98
CA ARG A 107 13.73 31.86 -10.26
C ARG A 107 14.33 32.81 -9.24
N ILE A 108 14.45 34.10 -9.58
CA ILE A 108 14.89 35.15 -8.64
C ILE A 108 13.92 35.21 -7.46
N CYS A 109 12.61 35.27 -7.73
CA CYS A 109 11.57 35.25 -6.70
C CYS A 109 11.70 34.00 -5.81
N ALA A 110 11.84 32.80 -6.38
CA ALA A 110 11.99 31.58 -5.60
C ALA A 110 13.20 31.62 -4.65
N ILE A 111 14.33 32.15 -5.11
CA ILE A 111 15.55 32.29 -4.29
C ILE A 111 15.38 33.38 -3.22
N ARG A 112 14.83 34.54 -3.59
CA ARG A 112 14.56 35.66 -2.69
C ARG A 112 13.63 35.23 -1.55
N GLU A 113 12.49 34.64 -1.88
CA GLU A 113 11.50 34.16 -0.90
C GLU A 113 12.09 33.06 -0.01
N THR A 114 12.91 32.16 -0.56
CA THR A 114 13.63 31.16 0.25
C THR A 114 14.56 31.81 1.27
N PHE A 115 15.25 32.88 0.88
CA PHE A 115 16.08 33.65 1.79
C PHE A 115 15.23 34.36 2.87
N GLU A 116 14.13 35.00 2.48
CA GLU A 116 13.20 35.68 3.39
C GLU A 116 12.59 34.72 4.42
N GLU A 117 12.20 33.50 4.03
CA GLU A 117 11.48 32.57 4.90
C GLU A 117 12.40 31.60 5.67
N SER A 118 13.58 31.27 5.13
CA SER A 118 14.48 30.27 5.72
C SER A 118 15.91 30.74 6.00
N GLY A 119 16.30 31.92 5.51
CA GLY A 119 17.68 32.41 5.60
C GLY A 119 18.69 31.66 4.71
N VAL A 120 18.25 30.65 3.94
CA VAL A 120 19.12 29.91 3.02
C VAL A 120 19.36 30.77 1.77
N LEU A 121 20.63 31.05 1.48
CA LEU A 121 21.06 31.82 0.32
C LEU A 121 21.59 30.90 -0.79
N LEU A 122 21.06 31.06 -2.01
CA LEU A 122 21.57 30.42 -3.22
C LEU A 122 22.09 31.49 -4.16
N LEU A 123 23.39 31.76 -4.05
CA LEU A 123 24.08 32.82 -4.78
C LEU A 123 25.30 32.27 -5.50
N LYS A 124 25.63 32.88 -6.63
CA LYS A 124 26.84 32.62 -7.41
C LYS A 124 27.70 33.88 -7.42
N SER A 125 28.92 33.77 -6.89
CA SER A 125 29.87 34.89 -6.77
C SER A 125 30.58 35.17 -8.09
N PHE A 126 30.89 36.44 -8.35
CA PHE A 126 31.74 36.86 -9.47
C PHE A 126 33.24 36.62 -9.23
N SER A 127 33.63 36.24 -8.02
CA SER A 127 34.98 35.82 -7.66
C SER A 127 35.02 34.32 -7.43
N SER A 128 36.14 33.68 -7.79
CA SER A 128 36.41 32.27 -7.50
C SER A 128 36.49 31.98 -6.00
N ASP A 129 36.83 33.01 -5.20
CA ASP A 129 36.73 32.96 -3.75
C ASP A 129 35.27 33.08 -3.34
N LYS A 130 34.79 32.11 -2.56
CA LYS A 130 33.45 32.06 -1.99
C LYS A 130 33.27 33.14 -0.90
N GLN A 131 33.40 34.42 -1.25
CA GLN A 131 33.34 35.56 -0.31
C GLN A 131 32.05 35.62 0.53
N TYR A 132 30.96 34.99 0.09
CA TYR A 132 29.71 34.90 0.84
C TYR A 132 29.68 33.77 1.89
N GLU A 133 30.57 32.77 1.84
CA GLU A 133 30.73 31.81 2.95
C GLU A 133 31.26 32.49 4.22
N ASN A 134 31.83 33.70 4.08
CA ASN A 134 32.27 34.56 5.18
C ASN A 134 31.24 35.65 5.56
N LEU A 135 29.99 35.56 5.06
CA LEU A 135 28.91 36.41 5.59
C LEU A 135 28.63 35.99 7.03
N GLU A 136 29.09 36.79 8.00
CA GLU A 136 28.71 36.61 9.39
C GLU A 136 27.18 36.48 9.53
N ILE A 137 26.75 35.58 10.40
CA ILE A 137 25.32 35.26 10.61
C ILE A 137 24.49 36.51 10.91
N ASP A 138 25.08 37.50 11.58
CA ASP A 138 24.42 38.77 11.91
C ASP A 138 24.20 39.66 10.67
N ASN A 139 25.11 39.64 9.70
CA ASN A 139 24.91 40.32 8.42
C ASN A 139 23.79 39.65 7.59
N VAL A 140 23.71 38.32 7.60
CA VAL A 140 22.63 37.57 6.94
C VAL A 140 21.27 37.92 7.55
N ARG A 141 21.17 37.99 8.88
CA ARG A 141 19.93 38.37 9.59
C ARG A 141 19.48 39.79 9.29
N ASN A 142 20.42 40.74 9.19
CA ASN A 142 20.11 42.14 8.89
C ASN A 142 19.61 42.27 7.45
N TRP A 143 20.32 41.72 6.47
CA TRP A 143 19.87 41.72 5.08
C TRP A 143 18.52 41.06 4.91
N ARG A 144 18.27 39.94 5.61
CA ARG A 144 16.98 39.27 5.57
C ARG A 144 15.83 40.18 6.03
N LYS A 145 16.04 40.98 7.08
CA LYS A 145 15.02 41.96 7.55
C LYS A 145 14.77 43.04 6.51
N GLU A 146 15.83 43.58 5.90
CA GLU A 146 15.73 44.60 4.85
C GLU A 146 14.99 44.05 3.61
N VAL A 147 15.33 42.84 3.18
CA VAL A 147 14.70 42.18 2.03
C VAL A 147 13.23 41.86 2.28
N HIS A 148 12.88 41.39 3.48
CA HIS A 148 11.48 41.20 3.87
C HIS A 148 10.70 42.53 3.91
N ALA A 149 11.35 43.66 4.21
CA ALA A 149 10.70 44.96 4.19
C ALA A 149 10.55 45.52 2.75
N ASP A 150 11.54 45.28 1.90
CA ASP A 150 11.59 45.72 0.51
C ASP A 150 12.36 44.70 -0.35
N ALA A 151 11.66 44.02 -1.26
CA ALA A 151 12.23 43.01 -2.15
C ALA A 151 13.39 43.54 -3.01
N SER A 152 13.45 44.84 -3.30
CA SER A 152 14.55 45.46 -4.07
C SER A 152 15.88 45.46 -3.31
N MET A 153 15.85 45.32 -1.98
CA MET A 153 17.06 45.18 -1.17
C MET A 153 17.80 43.88 -1.49
N PHE A 154 17.14 42.87 -2.07
CA PHE A 154 17.80 41.64 -2.49
C PHE A 154 18.75 41.89 -3.66
N PHE A 155 18.33 42.71 -4.63
CA PHE A 155 19.21 43.18 -5.70
C PHE A 155 20.38 44.01 -5.13
N THR A 156 20.09 44.93 -4.21
CA THR A 156 21.11 45.77 -3.59
C THR A 156 22.16 44.94 -2.86
N MET A 157 21.73 43.90 -2.14
CA MET A 157 22.60 42.94 -1.48
C MET A 157 23.50 42.22 -2.49
N CYS A 158 22.91 41.63 -3.54
CA CYS A 158 23.65 40.92 -4.60
C CYS A 158 24.69 41.82 -5.27
N ARG A 159 24.32 43.06 -5.61
CA ARG A 159 25.24 44.06 -6.17
C ARG A 159 26.38 44.40 -5.21
N LYS A 160 26.09 44.60 -3.93
CA LYS A 160 27.10 44.90 -2.89
C LYS A 160 28.12 43.79 -2.76
N PHE A 161 27.67 42.53 -2.75
CA PHE A 161 28.54 41.36 -2.60
C PHE A 161 29.07 40.81 -3.93
N LYS A 162 28.82 41.51 -5.05
CA LYS A 162 29.28 41.10 -6.39
C LYS A 162 28.90 39.65 -6.70
N CYS A 163 27.63 39.33 -6.49
CA CYS A 163 27.07 38.03 -6.75
C CYS A 163 25.70 38.16 -7.43
N VAL A 164 25.19 37.04 -7.94
CA VAL A 164 23.84 36.92 -8.49
C VAL A 164 23.11 35.75 -7.84
N PRO A 165 21.77 35.75 -7.81
CA PRO A 165 20.99 34.55 -7.49
C PRO A 165 21.39 33.40 -8.43
N ASP A 166 21.64 32.21 -7.88
CA ASP A 166 22.03 31.06 -8.68
C ASP A 166 20.82 30.42 -9.37
N VAL A 167 20.30 31.12 -10.38
CA VAL A 167 19.12 30.70 -11.15
C VAL A 167 19.34 29.42 -11.94
N TRP A 168 20.60 29.04 -12.17
CA TRP A 168 20.99 27.81 -12.87
C TRP A 168 20.95 26.57 -11.98
N ALA A 169 21.07 26.74 -10.66
CA ALA A 169 20.89 25.63 -9.70
C ALA A 169 19.44 25.15 -9.61
N LEU A 170 18.48 25.96 -10.06
CA LEU A 170 17.06 25.65 -10.04
C LEU A 170 16.68 24.84 -11.29
N SER A 171 15.95 23.75 -11.09
CA SER A 171 15.35 22.98 -12.19
C SER A 171 13.83 23.01 -12.06
N GLU A 172 13.13 23.05 -13.19
CA GLU A 172 11.66 23.09 -13.18
C GLU A 172 11.07 21.77 -12.74
N TRP A 173 10.18 21.81 -11.75
CA TRP A 173 9.58 20.62 -11.18
C TRP A 173 8.10 20.48 -11.54
N SER A 174 7.27 21.47 -11.20
CA SER A 174 5.83 21.44 -11.46
C SER A 174 5.19 22.83 -11.40
N ASN A 175 3.96 22.98 -11.89
CA ASN A 175 3.19 24.21 -11.75
C ASN A 175 1.80 23.91 -11.20
N TRP A 176 1.43 24.61 -10.13
CA TRP A 176 0.18 24.38 -9.40
C TRP A 176 -0.68 25.63 -9.37
N LEU A 177 -1.92 25.51 -9.85
CA LEU A 177 -2.94 26.53 -9.75
C LEU A 177 -3.85 26.25 -8.56
N THR A 178 -3.97 27.22 -7.65
CA THR A 178 -4.80 27.09 -6.45
C THR A 178 -6.27 26.83 -6.81
N PRO A 179 -6.94 25.85 -6.15
CA PRO A 179 -8.34 25.51 -6.40
C PRO A 179 -9.27 26.71 -6.38
N ALA A 180 -10.28 26.68 -7.26
CA ALA A 180 -11.18 27.80 -7.51
C ALA A 180 -12.15 28.15 -6.36
N HIS A 181 -12.28 27.28 -5.35
CA HIS A 181 -13.12 27.54 -4.18
C HIS A 181 -12.39 28.33 -3.08
N LEU A 182 -11.07 28.48 -3.17
CA LEU A 182 -10.29 29.23 -2.19
C LEU A 182 -10.29 30.73 -2.53
N PRO A 183 -10.36 31.61 -1.52
CA PRO A 183 -10.46 33.04 -1.77
C PRO A 183 -9.16 33.67 -2.25
N ARG A 184 -8.02 33.16 -1.76
CA ARG A 184 -6.69 33.54 -2.22
C ARG A 184 -6.21 32.49 -3.19
N ARG A 185 -5.88 32.90 -4.42
CA ARG A 185 -5.47 32.00 -5.49
C ARG A 185 -4.11 32.40 -6.04
N TYR A 186 -3.27 31.40 -6.19
CA TYR A 186 -1.91 31.52 -6.69
C TYR A 186 -1.70 30.59 -7.88
N ASP A 187 -0.99 31.08 -8.89
CA ASP A 187 -0.36 30.28 -9.95
C ASP A 187 1.12 30.15 -9.58
N THR A 188 1.51 28.97 -9.09
CA THR A 188 2.80 28.77 -8.42
C THR A 188 3.70 27.88 -9.24
N MET A 189 4.85 28.39 -9.65
CA MET A 189 5.91 27.60 -10.28
C MET A 189 6.80 26.99 -9.20
N PHE A 190 6.92 25.66 -9.20
CA PHE A 190 7.78 24.91 -8.28
C PHE A 190 9.09 24.60 -8.99
N TYR A 191 10.18 25.07 -8.40
CA TYR A 191 11.55 24.71 -8.75
C TYR A 191 12.13 23.75 -7.72
N ILE A 192 13.12 22.97 -8.11
CA ILE A 192 13.90 22.12 -7.22
C ILE A 192 15.39 22.44 -7.35
N ALA A 193 16.09 22.48 -6.22
CA ALA A 193 17.54 22.62 -6.16
C ALA A 193 18.15 21.52 -5.28
N PHE A 194 19.28 20.98 -5.72
CA PHE A 194 20.00 19.90 -5.06
C PHE A 194 21.24 20.47 -4.37
N LEU A 195 21.36 20.23 -3.05
CA LEU A 195 22.46 20.73 -2.22
C LEU A 195 23.30 19.56 -1.71
N ASP A 196 24.62 19.70 -1.74
CA ASP A 196 25.56 18.67 -1.27
C ASP A 196 25.55 18.48 0.25
N GLU A 197 25.10 19.49 1.00
CA GLU A 197 24.97 19.47 2.45
C GLU A 197 23.72 20.24 2.91
N GLU A 198 23.26 20.01 4.15
CA GLU A 198 22.13 20.71 4.76
C GLU A 198 22.59 22.09 5.30
N PRO A 199 22.25 23.22 4.65
CA PRO A 199 22.56 24.53 5.21
C PRO A 199 21.73 24.78 6.47
N LEU A 200 22.25 25.65 7.34
CA LEU A 200 21.51 26.13 8.50
C LEU A 200 20.28 26.91 8.03
N ALA A 201 19.09 26.39 8.32
CA ALA A 201 17.82 27.06 8.05
C ALA A 201 17.29 27.72 9.34
N LEU A 202 17.00 29.01 9.26
CA LEU A 202 16.45 29.82 10.35
C LEU A 202 15.08 30.33 9.93
N HIS A 203 14.05 30.13 10.75
CA HIS A 203 12.75 30.80 10.55
C HIS A 203 12.79 32.22 11.12
N ASP A 204 11.83 33.06 10.74
CA ASP A 204 11.74 34.47 11.13
C ASP A 204 10.81 34.72 12.34
N ASP A 205 10.21 33.66 12.91
CA ASP A 205 9.23 33.67 14.01
C ASP A 205 7.98 34.54 13.74
N LYS A 206 7.82 35.05 12.53
CA LYS A 206 6.70 35.91 12.11
C LYS A 206 5.83 35.20 11.09
N GLU A 207 6.39 34.92 9.92
CA GLU A 207 5.69 34.17 8.88
C GLU A 207 5.85 32.65 9.09
N MET A 208 7.07 32.23 9.47
CA MET A 208 7.42 30.84 9.73
C MET A 208 7.74 30.63 11.21
N THR A 209 7.18 29.57 11.78
CA THR A 209 7.33 29.20 13.20
C THR A 209 8.33 28.08 13.42
N HIS A 210 8.57 27.24 12.42
CA HIS A 210 9.57 26.18 12.49
C HIS A 210 10.18 25.93 11.11
N SER A 211 11.49 25.68 11.07
CA SER A 211 12.20 25.19 9.88
C SER A 211 12.71 23.78 10.19
N LYS A 212 12.44 22.82 9.30
CA LYS A 212 12.87 21.44 9.53
C LYS A 212 13.28 20.73 8.25
N TRP A 213 14.51 20.23 8.25
CA TRP A 213 14.96 19.21 7.32
C TRP A 213 14.34 17.87 7.69
N MET A 214 13.55 17.28 6.80
CA MET A 214 12.89 15.99 7.01
C MET A 214 13.15 15.03 5.86
N ILE A 215 13.20 13.73 6.15
CA ILE A 215 13.19 12.71 5.10
C ILE A 215 11.80 12.75 4.42
N PRO A 216 11.68 12.75 3.07
CA PRO A 216 10.38 12.84 2.41
C PRO A 216 9.37 11.79 2.88
N ALA A 217 9.82 10.54 3.03
CA ALA A 217 9.00 9.45 3.55
C ALA A 217 8.55 9.66 5.00
N GLU A 218 9.36 10.31 5.84
CA GLU A 218 8.99 10.65 7.22
C GLU A 218 7.92 11.75 7.24
N ALA A 219 8.09 12.80 6.42
CA ALA A 219 7.11 13.87 6.29
C ALA A 219 5.76 13.35 5.78
N ALA A 220 5.77 12.52 4.73
CA ALA A 220 4.58 11.85 4.22
C ALA A 220 3.92 10.99 5.32
N ALA A 221 4.67 10.15 6.03
CA ALA A 221 4.12 9.32 7.11
C ALA A 221 3.49 10.15 8.24
N LYS A 222 4.13 11.27 8.64
CA LYS A 222 3.58 12.18 9.66
C LYS A 222 2.29 12.86 9.19
N PHE A 223 2.20 13.25 7.92
CA PHE A 223 0.97 13.78 7.35
C PHE A 223 -0.16 12.74 7.37
N MET A 224 0.13 11.50 6.96
CA MET A 224 -0.84 10.40 6.93
C MET A 224 -1.34 10.04 8.33
N ALA A 225 -0.45 10.08 9.32
CA ALA A 225 -0.77 9.91 10.74
C ALA A 225 -1.43 11.15 11.38
N ARG A 226 -1.72 12.21 10.60
CA ARG A 226 -2.32 13.48 11.05
C ARG A 226 -1.51 14.20 12.15
N LYS A 227 -0.20 13.91 12.24
CA LYS A 227 0.72 14.54 13.22
C LYS A 227 1.17 15.93 12.76
N ILE A 228 1.18 16.16 11.46
CA ILE A 228 1.46 17.47 10.84
C ILE A 228 0.42 17.73 9.76
N LYS A 229 0.17 19.02 9.48
CA LYS A 229 -0.67 19.45 8.35
C LYS A 229 0.26 19.85 7.21
N ILE A 230 -0.03 19.41 5.99
CA ILE A 230 0.71 19.74 4.78
C ILE A 230 -0.31 20.05 3.69
N GLY A 231 -0.06 21.07 2.86
CA GLY A 231 -0.91 21.40 1.72
C GLY A 231 -0.90 20.31 0.63
N PHE A 232 -1.98 20.26 -0.18
CA PHE A 232 -2.15 19.18 -1.18
C PHE A 232 -1.04 19.09 -2.22
N PRO A 233 -0.59 20.20 -2.86
CA PRO A 233 0.55 20.15 -3.77
C PRO A 233 1.78 19.56 -3.09
N GLN A 234 2.09 20.01 -1.87
CA GLN A 234 3.29 19.61 -1.16
C GLN A 234 3.26 18.13 -0.76
N VAL A 235 2.12 17.59 -0.32
CA VAL A 235 1.96 16.15 -0.06
C VAL A 235 2.15 15.34 -1.34
N TYR A 236 1.57 15.80 -2.45
CA TYR A 236 1.71 15.12 -3.74
C TYR A 236 3.18 15.04 -4.16
N GLU A 237 3.92 16.15 -4.06
CA GLU A 237 5.34 16.17 -4.39
C GLU A 237 6.19 15.34 -3.40
N LEU A 238 5.93 15.39 -2.09
CA LEU A 238 6.63 14.55 -1.10
C LEU A 238 6.49 13.06 -1.41
N LEU A 239 5.30 12.63 -1.85
CA LEU A 239 5.06 11.23 -2.23
C LEU A 239 5.77 10.86 -3.54
N ARG A 240 6.04 11.80 -4.45
CA ARG A 240 6.89 11.58 -5.63
C ARG A 240 8.35 11.44 -5.23
N PHE A 241 8.82 12.28 -4.31
CA PHE A 241 10.17 12.21 -3.77
C PHE A 241 10.45 10.88 -3.06
N CYS A 242 9.42 10.25 -2.48
CA CYS A 242 9.56 8.92 -1.86
C CYS A 242 10.04 7.82 -2.82
N ARG A 243 9.99 8.02 -4.15
CA ARG A 243 10.54 7.09 -5.14
C ARG A 243 12.06 7.06 -5.16
N PHE A 244 12.72 8.09 -4.63
CA PHE A 244 14.17 8.25 -4.73
C PHE A 244 14.82 8.22 -3.34
N PRO A 245 15.16 7.03 -2.81
CA PRO A 245 15.92 6.93 -1.58
C PRO A 245 17.31 7.58 -1.71
N LYS A 246 17.93 7.50 -2.89
CA LYS A 246 19.27 8.03 -3.15
C LYS A 246 19.21 9.42 -3.76
N TRP A 247 19.99 10.33 -3.21
CA TRP A 247 20.08 11.72 -3.67
C TRP A 247 20.57 11.81 -5.11
N GLU A 248 21.62 11.07 -5.47
CA GLU A 248 22.15 11.04 -6.84
C GLU A 248 21.14 10.53 -7.87
N ASP A 249 20.37 9.50 -7.51
CA ASP A 249 19.33 8.96 -8.40
C ASP A 249 18.26 10.04 -8.64
N PHE A 250 17.89 10.79 -7.60
CA PHE A 250 16.91 11.86 -7.73
C PHE A 250 17.45 13.04 -8.56
N GLN A 251 18.69 13.44 -8.31
CA GLN A 251 19.35 14.50 -9.07
C GLN A 251 19.48 14.13 -10.54
N SER A 252 19.95 12.92 -10.84
CA SER A 252 20.12 12.41 -12.21
C SER A 252 18.77 12.32 -12.93
N PHE A 253 17.73 11.83 -12.24
CA PHE A 253 16.37 11.81 -12.77
C PHE A 253 15.91 13.23 -13.15
N GLN A 254 16.11 14.21 -12.25
CA GLN A 254 15.66 15.57 -12.50
C GLN A 254 16.45 16.26 -13.61
N GLN A 255 17.77 16.05 -13.68
CA GLN A 255 18.62 16.62 -14.74
C GLN A 255 18.17 16.15 -16.13
N ASN A 256 17.87 14.86 -16.28
CA ASN A 256 17.38 14.29 -17.54
C ASN A 256 15.98 14.79 -17.93
N ARG A 257 15.16 15.15 -16.92
CA ARG A 257 13.76 15.52 -17.10
C ARG A 257 13.55 17.04 -17.24
N ALA A 258 14.48 17.86 -16.77
CA ALA A 258 14.30 19.31 -16.65
C ALA A 258 13.94 20.00 -17.98
N SER A 259 14.41 19.48 -19.11
CA SER A 259 14.13 20.01 -20.47
C SER A 259 12.71 19.68 -20.99
N ASP A 260 11.98 18.78 -20.34
CA ASP A 260 10.67 18.32 -20.81
C ASP A 260 9.53 19.28 -20.45
N GLY A 261 9.82 20.40 -19.78
CA GLY A 261 8.83 21.44 -19.41
C GLY A 261 7.78 20.97 -18.41
N CYS A 262 6.75 21.76 -18.12
CA CYS A 262 5.66 21.33 -17.23
C CYS A 262 4.31 21.94 -17.60
N GLU A 263 3.24 21.22 -17.29
CA GLU A 263 1.87 21.70 -17.45
C GLU A 263 1.36 22.32 -16.16
N GLN A 264 0.41 23.24 -16.29
CA GLN A 264 -0.32 23.77 -15.15
C GLN A 264 -1.33 22.76 -14.62
N TRP A 265 -1.20 22.41 -13.34
CA TRP A 265 -2.10 21.51 -12.66
C TRP A 265 -3.08 22.28 -11.79
N LEU A 266 -4.38 22.05 -12.00
CA LEU A 266 -5.46 22.61 -11.19
C LEU A 266 -6.11 21.48 -10.38
N PRO A 267 -5.87 21.34 -9.07
CA PRO A 267 -6.59 20.37 -8.26
C PRO A 267 -8.07 20.74 -8.15
N ILE A 268 -8.96 19.77 -8.34
CA ILE A 268 -10.40 19.97 -8.18
C ILE A 268 -10.86 19.24 -6.92
N ILE A 269 -11.42 20.00 -5.97
CA ILE A 269 -11.93 19.46 -4.71
C ILE A 269 -13.43 19.29 -4.82
N THR A 270 -13.92 18.11 -4.45
CA THR A 270 -15.35 17.79 -4.39
C THR A 270 -15.66 17.06 -3.08
N GLN A 271 -16.82 17.38 -2.50
CA GLN A 271 -17.32 16.75 -1.29
C GLN A 271 -18.16 15.54 -1.66
N CYS A 272 -17.82 14.37 -1.13
CA CYS A 272 -18.58 13.13 -1.25
C CYS A 272 -19.40 12.88 0.03
N VAL A 273 -20.27 11.87 -0.01
CA VAL A 273 -21.14 11.51 1.13
C VAL A 273 -20.31 11.11 2.37
N ASP A 274 -19.17 10.45 2.19
CA ASP A 274 -18.33 9.86 3.23
C ASP A 274 -16.95 10.52 3.41
N GLY A 275 -16.65 11.58 2.64
CA GLY A 275 -15.36 12.25 2.71
C GLY A 275 -15.15 13.31 1.63
N THR A 276 -13.91 13.76 1.49
CA THR A 276 -13.50 14.72 0.47
C THR A 276 -12.64 14.03 -0.59
N LEU A 277 -12.90 14.33 -1.86
CA LEU A 277 -12.13 13.84 -2.99
C LEU A 277 -11.39 15.01 -3.64
N VAL A 278 -10.07 14.86 -3.83
CA VAL A 278 -9.25 15.78 -4.63
C VAL A 278 -8.85 15.07 -5.91
N VAL A 279 -9.23 15.63 -7.05
CA VAL A 279 -8.98 15.05 -8.37
C VAL A 279 -7.92 15.87 -9.08
N PHE A 280 -6.91 15.21 -9.63
CA PHE A 280 -5.81 15.82 -10.38
C PHE A 280 -5.94 15.53 -11.89
N PRO A 281 -5.19 16.23 -12.76
CA PRO A 281 -5.15 15.93 -14.18
C PRO A 281 -4.91 14.44 -14.48
N HIS A 282 -5.46 13.98 -15.61
CA HIS A 282 -5.41 12.59 -16.08
C HIS A 282 -6.27 11.58 -15.29
N ASP A 283 -6.98 11.98 -14.24
CA ASP A 283 -8.05 11.16 -13.67
C ASP A 283 -9.28 11.14 -14.59
N ASP A 284 -10.01 10.03 -14.67
CA ASP A 284 -11.22 9.91 -15.48
C ASP A 284 -12.29 10.97 -15.12
N LEU A 285 -12.36 11.39 -13.86
CA LEU A 285 -13.32 12.41 -13.41
C LEU A 285 -12.86 13.84 -13.75
N TYR A 286 -11.59 14.04 -14.07
CA TYR A 286 -11.00 15.36 -14.21
C TYR A 286 -11.59 16.20 -15.37
N PRO A 287 -11.76 15.68 -16.61
CA PRO A 287 -12.23 16.50 -17.73
C PRO A 287 -13.63 17.08 -17.50
N SER A 288 -14.57 16.29 -16.98
CA SER A 288 -15.94 16.72 -16.71
C SER A 288 -15.99 17.72 -15.56
N LEU A 289 -15.25 17.46 -14.47
CA LEU A 289 -15.16 18.38 -13.34
C LEU A 289 -14.49 19.70 -13.73
N LYS A 290 -13.41 19.66 -14.52
CA LYS A 290 -12.72 20.86 -15.00
C LYS A 290 -13.66 21.73 -15.84
N LYS A 291 -14.41 21.13 -16.77
CA LYS A 291 -15.40 21.86 -17.57
C LYS A 291 -16.42 22.57 -16.67
N ARG A 292 -16.95 21.89 -15.66
CA ARG A 292 -17.88 22.48 -14.68
C ARG A 292 -17.25 23.62 -13.87
N VAL A 293 -16.00 23.48 -13.41
CA VAL A 293 -15.26 24.57 -12.75
C VAL A 293 -15.20 25.80 -13.64
N MET A 294 -14.83 25.64 -14.92
CA MET A 294 -14.68 26.76 -15.85
C MET A 294 -16.01 27.45 -16.16
N GLU A 295 -17.09 26.68 -16.31
CA GLU A 295 -18.44 27.21 -16.53
C GLU A 295 -18.92 28.05 -15.33
N GLU A 296 -18.75 27.54 -14.11
CA GLU A 296 -19.15 28.26 -12.89
C GLU A 296 -18.27 29.48 -12.62
N LEU A 297 -16.97 29.40 -12.91
CA LEU A 297 -16.06 30.55 -12.84
C LEU A 297 -16.47 31.67 -13.79
N THR A 298 -17.01 31.33 -14.97
CA THR A 298 -17.46 32.33 -15.96
C THR A 298 -18.69 33.09 -15.47
N LYS A 299 -19.58 32.40 -14.72
CA LYS A 299 -20.78 32.99 -14.11
C LYS A 299 -20.49 33.71 -12.79
N SER A 300 -19.39 33.38 -12.11
CA SER A 300 -19.06 33.92 -10.81
C SER A 300 -18.61 35.38 -10.89
N THR A 301 -19.32 36.24 -10.16
CA THR A 301 -18.95 37.67 -10.00
C THR A 301 -17.78 37.84 -9.05
N THR A 302 -17.64 36.97 -8.05
CA THR A 302 -16.53 36.98 -7.07
C THR A 302 -15.31 36.20 -7.55
N GLY A 303 -15.42 35.54 -8.72
CA GLY A 303 -14.51 34.55 -9.32
C GLY A 303 -14.04 33.43 -8.38
N GLN A 304 -14.84 33.16 -7.35
CA GLN A 304 -14.78 31.97 -6.50
C GLN A 304 -15.96 31.06 -6.84
N ILE A 305 -15.78 29.76 -6.67
CA ILE A 305 -16.88 28.77 -6.82
C ILE A 305 -17.14 28.06 -5.50
N SER A 306 -18.37 27.62 -5.29
CA SER A 306 -18.69 26.70 -4.20
C SER A 306 -18.11 25.32 -4.47
N LEU A 307 -17.76 24.58 -3.40
CA LEU A 307 -17.36 23.18 -3.52
C LEU A 307 -18.49 22.36 -4.15
N PHE A 308 -18.12 21.47 -5.07
CA PHE A 308 -19.10 20.56 -5.68
C PHE A 308 -19.42 19.41 -4.74
N ASN A 309 -20.71 19.13 -4.56
CA ASN A 309 -21.18 17.94 -3.86
C ASN A 309 -21.41 16.79 -4.84
N GLN A 310 -20.95 15.59 -4.49
CA GLN A 310 -21.26 14.33 -5.13
C GLN A 310 -22.30 13.58 -4.29
N SER A 311 -23.30 13.00 -4.95
CA SER A 311 -24.28 12.12 -4.30
C SER A 311 -23.73 10.73 -3.99
N GLU A 312 -22.53 10.42 -4.50
CA GLU A 312 -21.88 9.12 -4.37
C GLU A 312 -20.81 9.13 -3.28
N THR A 313 -20.57 7.96 -2.69
CA THR A 313 -19.45 7.68 -1.78
C THR A 313 -18.12 7.59 -2.55
N LEU A 314 -17.01 7.79 -1.85
CA LEU A 314 -15.65 7.61 -2.38
C LEU A 314 -15.49 6.21 -2.99
N VAL A 315 -16.01 5.18 -2.32
CA VAL A 315 -15.96 3.78 -2.81
C VAL A 315 -16.72 3.60 -4.13
N GLN A 316 -17.88 4.24 -4.29
CA GLN A 316 -18.66 4.17 -5.53
C GLN A 316 -17.94 4.88 -6.68
N LEU A 317 -17.40 6.08 -6.43
CA LEU A 317 -16.62 6.82 -7.43
C LEU A 317 -15.33 6.09 -7.83
N ASN A 318 -14.73 5.37 -6.89
CA ASN A 318 -13.55 4.54 -7.15
C ASN A 318 -13.89 3.24 -7.90
N ALA A 319 -15.14 2.76 -7.85
CA ALA A 319 -15.55 1.58 -8.60
C ALA A 319 -15.87 1.86 -10.08
N LYS A 320 -16.13 3.12 -10.44
CA LYS A 320 -16.52 3.54 -11.78
C LYS A 320 -15.36 3.90 -12.70
N GLY A 321 -14.23 4.33 -12.14
CA GLY A 321 -13.06 4.75 -12.92
C GLY A 321 -12.10 3.59 -13.21
N THR A 322 -11.29 3.77 -14.24
CA THR A 322 -10.16 2.91 -14.59
C THR A 322 -8.83 3.67 -14.45
N ASN A 323 -8.82 4.97 -14.75
CA ASN A 323 -7.66 5.86 -14.60
C ASN A 323 -7.83 6.78 -13.39
N PHE A 324 -6.88 6.67 -12.48
CA PHE A 324 -6.86 7.34 -11.19
C PHE A 324 -5.64 8.24 -11.07
N ASN A 325 -5.90 9.50 -10.74
CA ASN A 325 -4.94 10.45 -10.19
C ASN A 325 -5.67 11.31 -9.15
N ARG A 326 -5.94 10.73 -7.98
CA ARG A 326 -6.83 11.33 -6.97
C ARG A 326 -6.39 11.05 -5.54
N LEU A 327 -6.78 11.96 -4.65
CA LEU A 327 -6.66 11.85 -3.20
C LEU A 327 -8.04 11.64 -2.57
N CYS A 328 -8.20 10.59 -1.78
CA CYS A 328 -9.40 10.30 -1.00
C CYS A 328 -9.13 10.62 0.47
N LEU A 329 -9.96 11.49 1.05
CA LEU A 329 -9.92 11.88 2.46
C LEU A 329 -11.21 11.41 3.13
N GLU A 330 -11.21 10.18 3.63
CA GLU A 330 -12.32 9.62 4.40
C GLU A 330 -12.38 10.20 5.81
N SER A 331 -13.60 10.42 6.30
CA SER A 331 -13.81 10.92 7.67
C SER A 331 -13.23 9.92 8.69
N GLY A 332 -12.26 10.36 9.49
CA GLY A 332 -11.63 9.54 10.53
C GLY A 332 -10.61 8.48 10.06
N VAL A 333 -10.34 8.34 8.76
CA VAL A 333 -9.36 7.38 8.21
C VAL A 333 -8.13 8.13 7.64
N PRO A 334 -6.92 7.52 7.63
CA PRO A 334 -5.77 8.11 6.95
C PRO A 334 -6.07 8.44 5.49
N CYS A 335 -5.41 9.46 4.98
CA CYS A 335 -5.50 9.85 3.57
C CYS A 335 -5.14 8.65 2.66
N ASN A 336 -5.85 8.47 1.54
CA ASN A 336 -5.55 7.41 0.58
C ASN A 336 -5.33 8.02 -0.80
N MET A 337 -4.17 7.78 -1.40
CA MET A 337 -3.82 8.27 -2.73
C MET A 337 -3.96 7.14 -3.74
N MET A 338 -4.83 7.33 -4.74
CA MET A 338 -5.08 6.36 -5.80
C MET A 338 -4.53 6.87 -7.11
N ILE A 339 -3.47 6.21 -7.58
CA ILE A 339 -2.74 6.61 -8.78
C ILE A 339 -2.37 5.38 -9.60
N ASN A 340 -2.79 5.33 -10.86
CA ASN A 340 -2.42 4.29 -11.82
C ASN A 340 -2.26 4.80 -13.26
N VAL A 341 -2.22 6.12 -13.45
CA VAL A 341 -1.96 6.76 -14.75
C VAL A 341 -0.47 6.86 -15.03
N GLN A 342 -0.11 7.13 -16.28
CA GLN A 342 1.22 7.67 -16.61
C GLN A 342 1.11 9.20 -16.65
N LEU A 343 2.06 9.90 -16.00
CA LEU A 343 2.14 11.35 -16.09
C LEU A 343 2.95 11.75 -17.33
N PRO A 344 2.58 12.85 -18.01
CA PRO A 344 3.30 13.32 -19.18
C PRO A 344 4.65 13.95 -18.79
N HIS A 345 5.49 14.23 -19.80
CA HIS A 345 6.74 15.02 -19.66
C HIS A 345 7.73 14.43 -18.65
N GLY A 346 7.92 13.10 -18.72
CA GLY A 346 8.88 12.35 -17.92
C GLY A 346 8.59 12.33 -16.41
N GLN A 347 7.43 12.83 -15.97
CA GLN A 347 7.13 12.99 -14.55
C GLN A 347 6.96 11.64 -13.84
N CYS A 348 7.59 11.50 -12.67
CA CYS A 348 7.43 10.30 -11.84
C CYS A 348 6.09 10.30 -11.07
N LEU A 349 5.48 9.13 -10.89
CA LEU A 349 4.24 8.98 -10.13
C LEU A 349 4.50 9.05 -8.61
N PRO A 350 3.62 9.67 -7.82
CA PRO A 350 3.68 9.53 -6.37
C PRO A 350 3.65 8.05 -5.97
N VAL A 351 4.39 7.70 -4.92
CA VAL A 351 4.26 6.37 -4.34
C VAL A 351 2.85 6.26 -3.77
N GLY A 352 2.03 5.41 -4.39
CA GLY A 352 0.75 5.01 -3.84
C GLY A 352 1.00 4.28 -2.54
N MET A 353 0.96 5.00 -1.43
CA MET A 353 0.93 4.41 -0.10
C MET A 353 -0.47 3.82 0.09
N THR A 354 -0.73 2.68 -0.58
CA THR A 354 -1.71 1.75 -0.06
C THR A 354 -1.28 1.41 1.37
N HIS A 355 -2.22 1.06 2.23
CA HIS A 355 -2.04 0.73 3.65
C HIS A 355 -1.09 -0.48 3.91
N ASN A 356 -0.23 -0.83 2.95
CA ASN A 356 0.57 -2.03 2.90
C ASN A 356 2.09 -1.83 2.80
N GLU A 357 2.67 -0.65 2.53
CA GLU A 357 4.13 -0.59 2.28
C GLU A 357 4.87 0.61 2.92
N LYS A 358 5.15 0.46 4.22
CA LYS A 358 6.51 0.29 4.76
C LYS A 358 6.36 -0.21 6.20
N ARG A 359 6.48 -1.54 6.38
CA ARG A 359 6.33 -2.20 7.68
C ARG A 359 7.59 -1.95 8.51
N ILE A 360 7.57 -0.91 9.33
CA ILE A 360 8.73 -0.40 10.07
C ILE A 360 9.23 -1.40 11.13
N ASN A 361 8.38 -2.32 11.63
CA ASN A 361 8.75 -3.33 12.63
C ASN A 361 8.30 -4.75 12.24
N TRP A 362 9.15 -5.50 11.53
CA TRP A 362 8.89 -6.88 11.10
C TRP A 362 8.61 -7.85 12.26
N ILE A 363 9.22 -7.64 13.44
CA ILE A 363 8.99 -8.46 14.64
C ILE A 363 7.57 -8.25 15.17
N GLN A 364 7.13 -7.01 15.28
CA GLN A 364 5.80 -6.66 15.78
C GLN A 364 4.69 -7.22 14.88
N GLU A 365 4.84 -7.07 13.57
CA GLU A 365 3.93 -7.68 12.59
C GLU A 365 3.99 -9.21 12.61
N GLY A 366 5.18 -9.79 12.80
CA GLY A 366 5.35 -11.22 12.99
C GLY A 366 4.60 -11.74 14.22
N LEU A 367 4.69 -11.03 15.35
CA LEU A 367 3.99 -11.37 16.60
C LEU A 367 2.48 -11.19 16.48
N ILE A 368 2.02 -10.12 15.82
CA ILE A 368 0.61 -9.89 15.51
C ILE A 368 0.09 -11.01 14.61
N GLY A 369 0.83 -11.35 13.55
CA GLY A 369 0.52 -12.43 12.63
C GLY A 369 0.44 -13.78 13.35
N LEU A 370 1.39 -14.05 14.25
CA LEU A 370 1.41 -15.25 15.10
C LEU A 370 0.16 -15.29 16.01
N GLY A 371 -0.14 -14.20 16.72
CA GLY A 371 -1.29 -14.13 17.64
C GLY A 371 -2.62 -14.34 16.92
N VAL A 372 -2.81 -13.68 15.78
CA VAL A 372 -4.00 -13.86 14.93
C VAL A 372 -4.07 -15.30 14.38
N GLY A 373 -2.94 -15.88 13.99
CA GLY A 373 -2.85 -17.27 13.53
C GLY A 373 -3.18 -18.30 14.60
N VAL A 374 -2.72 -18.09 15.84
CA VAL A 374 -3.05 -18.94 17.00
C VAL A 374 -4.54 -18.84 17.33
N LEU A 375 -5.12 -17.64 17.30
CA LEU A 375 -6.56 -17.47 17.51
C LEU A 375 -7.39 -18.18 16.44
N TYR A 376 -6.96 -18.11 15.19
CA TYR A 376 -7.59 -18.85 14.08
C TYR A 376 -7.51 -20.37 14.34
N GLY A 377 -6.33 -20.89 14.66
CA GLY A 377 -6.12 -22.32 14.90
C GLY A 377 -6.91 -22.86 16.10
N THR A 378 -6.92 -22.13 17.21
CA THR A 378 -7.65 -22.50 18.43
C THR A 378 -9.16 -22.50 18.22
N THR A 379 -9.72 -21.47 17.57
CA THR A 379 -11.14 -21.41 17.20
C THR A 379 -11.51 -22.59 16.28
N SER A 380 -10.66 -22.91 15.31
CA SER A 380 -10.87 -24.01 14.37
C SER A 380 -10.99 -25.35 15.09
N VAL A 381 -10.14 -25.62 16.07
CA VAL A 381 -10.20 -26.85 16.86
C VAL A 381 -11.39 -26.82 17.83
N ALA A 382 -11.66 -25.71 18.51
CA ALA A 382 -12.77 -25.60 19.46
C ALA A 382 -14.13 -25.94 18.82
N VAL A 383 -14.37 -25.44 17.61
CA VAL A 383 -15.64 -25.65 16.89
C VAL A 383 -15.62 -26.95 16.07
N GLY A 384 -14.48 -27.29 15.45
CA GLY A 384 -14.38 -28.42 14.52
C GLY A 384 -14.18 -29.79 15.18
N HIS A 385 -13.56 -29.85 16.36
CA HIS A 385 -13.11 -31.11 16.94
C HIS A 385 -14.24 -32.08 17.35
N PRO A 386 -15.42 -31.65 17.83
CA PRO A 386 -16.55 -32.56 18.08
C PRO A 386 -16.93 -33.38 16.84
N PHE A 387 -17.01 -32.73 15.69
CA PHE A 387 -17.33 -33.37 14.42
C PHE A 387 -16.21 -34.29 13.92
N ASP A 388 -14.94 -33.92 14.15
CA ASP A 388 -13.80 -34.80 13.90
C ASP A 388 -13.88 -36.08 14.71
N THR A 389 -14.23 -35.98 16.00
CA THR A 389 -14.34 -37.16 16.86
C THR A 389 -15.44 -38.09 16.36
N ILE A 390 -16.63 -37.56 16.02
CA ILE A 390 -17.71 -38.39 15.47
C ILE A 390 -17.33 -39.01 14.14
N LYS A 391 -16.69 -38.26 13.23
CA LYS A 391 -16.16 -38.78 11.96
C LYS A 391 -15.19 -39.95 12.21
N THR A 392 -14.17 -39.77 13.04
CA THR A 392 -13.15 -40.80 13.31
C THR A 392 -13.77 -42.05 13.93
N LYS A 393 -14.72 -41.90 14.86
CA LYS A 393 -15.41 -43.05 15.46
C LYS A 393 -16.24 -43.82 14.44
N MET A 394 -17.00 -43.12 13.60
CA MET A 394 -17.79 -43.75 12.52
C MET A 394 -16.91 -44.48 11.49
N GLN A 395 -15.68 -44.01 11.28
CA GLN A 395 -14.75 -44.59 10.31
C GLN A 395 -13.93 -45.75 10.89
N ALA A 396 -13.50 -45.69 12.16
CA ALA A 396 -12.43 -46.54 12.68
C ALA A 396 -12.71 -47.20 14.05
N GLN A 397 -13.85 -46.94 14.71
CA GLN A 397 -14.16 -47.52 16.02
C GLN A 397 -15.27 -48.58 15.95
N ARG A 398 -14.97 -49.79 16.43
CA ARG A 398 -15.95 -50.88 16.59
C ARG A 398 -17.17 -50.44 17.40
N GLY A 399 -18.35 -50.81 16.90
CA GLY A 399 -19.65 -50.44 17.50
C GLY A 399 -20.19 -49.06 17.13
N PHE A 400 -19.48 -48.29 16.29
CA PHE A 400 -19.95 -47.01 15.71
C PHE A 400 -20.06 -47.07 14.17
N GLU A 401 -19.71 -48.21 13.58
CA GLU A 401 -19.47 -48.38 12.16
C GLU A 401 -20.72 -48.53 11.30
N THR A 402 -21.87 -48.82 11.91
CA THR A 402 -23.17 -48.89 11.25
C THR A 402 -24.06 -47.72 11.65
N GLU A 403 -23.69 -46.98 12.69
CA GLU A 403 -24.46 -45.86 13.25
C GLU A 403 -24.34 -44.57 12.42
N GLY A 404 -25.46 -43.85 12.29
CA GLY A 404 -25.48 -42.51 11.72
C GLY A 404 -24.79 -41.47 12.61
N MET A 405 -24.60 -40.24 12.08
CA MET A 405 -23.92 -39.15 12.79
C MET A 405 -24.59 -38.81 14.13
N PHE A 406 -25.90 -38.56 14.13
CA PHE A 406 -26.64 -38.16 15.33
C PHE A 406 -26.64 -39.24 16.42
N ARG A 407 -26.78 -40.52 16.02
CA ARG A 407 -26.73 -41.66 16.95
C ARG A 407 -25.33 -41.85 17.52
N SER A 408 -24.29 -41.71 16.71
CA SER A 408 -22.89 -41.73 17.15
C SER A 408 -22.56 -40.59 18.12
N PHE A 409 -23.13 -39.41 17.87
CA PHE A 409 -23.03 -38.25 18.76
C PHE A 409 -23.70 -38.51 20.11
N ALA A 410 -24.99 -38.88 20.10
CA ALA A 410 -25.74 -39.18 21.31
C ALA A 410 -25.09 -40.31 22.14
N LYS A 411 -24.63 -41.37 21.47
CA LYS A 411 -23.91 -42.49 22.11
C LYS A 411 -22.59 -42.04 22.74
N THR A 412 -21.84 -41.15 22.08
CA THR A 412 -20.59 -40.60 22.64
C THR A 412 -20.86 -39.74 23.87
N VAL A 413 -21.84 -38.84 23.80
CA VAL A 413 -22.20 -37.98 24.93
C VAL A 413 -22.72 -38.82 26.11
N LYS A 414 -23.55 -39.83 25.86
CA LYS A 414 -24.07 -40.72 26.91
C LYS A 414 -22.97 -41.56 27.59
N THR A 415 -21.97 -42.02 26.84
CA THR A 415 -20.93 -42.94 27.37
C THR A 415 -19.70 -42.23 27.92
N GLN A 416 -19.33 -41.06 27.39
CA GLN A 416 -18.06 -40.38 27.67
C GLN A 416 -18.25 -38.91 28.09
N GLY A 417 -19.50 -38.43 28.14
CA GLY A 417 -19.82 -37.03 28.36
C GLY A 417 -19.35 -36.10 27.24
N ILE A 418 -19.52 -34.79 27.44
CA ILE A 418 -19.09 -33.75 26.49
C ILE A 418 -17.57 -33.76 26.32
N ARG A 419 -16.80 -34.07 27.37
CA ARG A 419 -15.34 -34.22 27.30
C ARG A 419 -14.90 -35.30 26.31
N GLY A 420 -15.74 -36.33 26.10
CA GLY A 420 -15.51 -37.36 25.09
C GLY A 420 -15.44 -36.82 23.66
N LEU A 421 -16.17 -35.74 23.35
CA LEU A 421 -16.16 -35.10 22.03
C LEU A 421 -14.83 -34.38 21.75
N TYR A 422 -14.12 -33.92 22.78
CA TYR A 422 -12.85 -33.19 22.68
C TYR A 422 -11.61 -34.07 22.86
N ARG A 423 -11.78 -35.38 23.01
CA ARG A 423 -10.67 -36.30 23.20
C ARG A 423 -9.75 -36.29 21.97
N GLY A 424 -8.45 -36.04 22.19
CA GLY A 424 -7.45 -35.98 21.12
C GLY A 424 -7.29 -34.61 20.43
N CYS A 425 -7.78 -33.52 21.03
CA CYS A 425 -7.65 -32.16 20.46
C CYS A 425 -6.24 -31.53 20.59
N ILE A 426 -5.40 -32.03 21.51
CA ILE A 426 -4.06 -31.46 21.77
C ILE A 426 -3.13 -31.56 20.55
N PRO A 427 -2.95 -32.73 19.89
CA PRO A 427 -2.10 -32.82 18.70
C PRO A 427 -2.47 -31.83 17.58
N PRO A 428 -3.75 -31.66 17.17
CA PRO A 428 -4.10 -30.67 16.15
C PRO A 428 -3.99 -29.21 16.62
N LEU A 429 -4.16 -28.90 17.92
CA LEU A 429 -3.96 -27.54 18.44
C LEU A 429 -2.53 -27.04 18.21
N TRP A 430 -1.54 -27.86 18.55
CA TRP A 430 -0.12 -27.51 18.40
C TRP A 430 0.40 -27.78 16.99
N GLY A 431 0.02 -28.92 16.43
CA GLY A 431 0.59 -29.43 15.19
C GLY A 431 0.09 -28.74 13.94
N SER A 432 -1.14 -28.21 13.95
CA SER A 432 -1.76 -27.66 12.73
C SER A 432 -1.12 -26.39 12.19
N GLY A 433 -0.57 -25.54 13.06
CA GLY A 433 0.24 -24.41 12.61
C GLY A 433 1.51 -24.88 11.92
N ILE A 434 2.24 -25.81 12.55
CA ILE A 434 3.57 -26.27 12.10
C ILE A 434 3.50 -26.88 10.70
N TYR A 435 2.66 -27.91 10.49
CA TYR A 435 2.62 -28.59 9.20
C TYR A 435 2.04 -27.73 8.07
N ARG A 436 1.21 -26.71 8.39
CA ARG A 436 0.68 -25.77 7.39
C ARG A 436 1.72 -24.73 7.01
N SER A 437 2.40 -24.14 7.98
CA SER A 437 3.44 -23.14 7.74
C SER A 437 4.61 -23.75 6.95
N SER A 438 5.07 -24.95 7.32
CA SER A 438 6.12 -25.65 6.57
C SER A 438 5.69 -25.98 5.14
N GLN A 439 4.42 -26.38 4.94
CA GLN A 439 3.86 -26.66 3.61
C GLN A 439 3.93 -25.42 2.72
N PHE A 440 3.41 -24.28 3.19
CA PHE A 440 3.38 -23.05 2.39
C PHE A 440 4.80 -22.52 2.14
N ALA A 441 5.70 -22.60 3.13
CA ALA A 441 7.09 -22.20 2.96
C ALA A 441 7.80 -23.01 1.86
N VAL A 442 7.64 -24.34 1.86
CA VAL A 442 8.23 -25.21 0.84
C VAL A 442 7.59 -24.98 -0.53
N PHE A 443 6.27 -24.78 -0.59
CA PHE A 443 5.59 -24.46 -1.84
C PHE A 443 6.15 -23.17 -2.47
N GLU A 444 6.18 -22.07 -1.71
CA GLU A 444 6.65 -20.76 -2.21
C GLU A 444 8.13 -20.79 -2.61
N ALA A 445 8.98 -21.45 -1.82
CA ALA A 445 10.40 -21.60 -2.14
C ALA A 445 10.61 -22.31 -3.49
N LEU A 446 9.94 -23.44 -3.71
CA LEU A 446 10.09 -24.20 -4.95
C LEU A 446 9.36 -23.54 -6.14
N TYR A 447 8.20 -22.93 -5.89
CA TYR A 447 7.49 -22.16 -6.91
C TYR A 447 8.35 -21.01 -7.44
N THR A 448 9.08 -20.32 -6.56
CA THR A 448 10.01 -19.23 -6.90
C THR A 448 11.28 -19.75 -7.57
N TYR A 449 11.86 -20.84 -7.07
CA TYR A 449 13.06 -21.44 -7.65
C TYR A 449 12.85 -21.89 -9.10
N PHE A 450 11.70 -22.52 -9.40
CA PHE A 450 11.39 -23.01 -10.74
C PHE A 450 10.73 -21.96 -11.65
N ASN A 451 10.83 -20.67 -11.33
CA ASN A 451 10.18 -19.60 -12.09
C ASN A 451 10.75 -19.40 -13.51
N GLY A 452 11.99 -19.83 -13.77
CA GLY A 452 12.60 -19.84 -15.12
C GLY A 452 12.11 -21.00 -15.99
N PHE A 453 12.51 -22.23 -15.66
CA PHE A 453 12.24 -23.43 -16.49
C PHE A 453 10.79 -23.98 -16.35
N GLY A 454 10.16 -23.79 -15.19
CA GLY A 454 8.91 -24.47 -14.82
C GLY A 454 7.62 -23.77 -15.28
N ARG A 455 7.70 -22.72 -16.11
CA ARG A 455 6.54 -22.02 -16.70
C ARG A 455 5.90 -22.76 -17.87
N ARG A 456 6.53 -23.81 -18.39
CA ARG A 456 5.96 -24.60 -19.49
C ARG A 456 4.59 -25.14 -19.09
N GLU A 457 3.59 -24.74 -19.86
CA GLU A 457 2.23 -25.23 -19.71
C GLU A 457 2.10 -26.59 -20.38
N ILE A 458 1.43 -27.52 -19.72
CA ILE A 458 1.15 -28.84 -20.29
C ILE A 458 0.00 -28.68 -21.31
N PRO A 459 0.17 -29.08 -22.58
CA PRO A 459 -0.88 -28.98 -23.58
C PRO A 459 -2.17 -29.69 -23.12
N PHE A 460 -3.34 -29.17 -23.50
CA PHE A 460 -4.67 -29.74 -23.20
C PHE A 460 -5.09 -29.79 -21.71
N THR A 461 -4.35 -29.13 -20.81
CA THR A 461 -4.66 -29.12 -19.36
C THR A 461 -5.28 -27.81 -18.84
N GLY A 462 -5.62 -26.87 -19.72
CA GLY A 462 -6.11 -25.54 -19.33
C GLY A 462 -5.03 -24.67 -18.68
N GLY A 463 -3.77 -24.85 -19.09
CA GLY A 463 -2.63 -24.05 -18.64
C GLY A 463 -1.94 -24.57 -17.37
N LEU A 464 -1.99 -25.87 -17.06
CA LEU A 464 -1.30 -26.42 -15.89
C LEU A 464 0.22 -26.31 -16.05
N GLN A 465 0.90 -25.72 -15.06
CA GLN A 465 2.35 -25.52 -15.11
C GLN A 465 3.09 -26.58 -14.30
N ILE A 466 4.19 -27.09 -14.85
CA ILE A 466 5.02 -28.14 -14.21
C ILE A 466 5.54 -27.69 -12.83
N ARG A 467 5.88 -26.41 -12.67
CA ARG A 467 6.33 -25.87 -11.36
C ARG A 467 5.30 -26.06 -10.25
N VAL A 468 4.00 -25.94 -10.55
CA VAL A 468 2.92 -26.05 -9.57
C VAL A 468 2.81 -27.49 -9.09
N LEU A 469 2.98 -28.46 -10.00
CA LEU A 469 2.96 -29.89 -9.67
C LEU A 469 4.14 -30.27 -8.78
N ILE A 470 5.36 -29.85 -9.15
CA ILE A 470 6.57 -30.16 -8.38
C ILE A 470 6.51 -29.50 -6.99
N ALA A 471 6.19 -28.19 -6.93
CA ALA A 471 6.06 -27.47 -5.68
C ALA A 471 4.94 -28.04 -4.80
N GLY A 472 3.79 -28.36 -5.41
CA GLY A 472 2.65 -28.99 -4.72
C GLY A 472 3.00 -30.36 -4.15
N ALA A 473 3.69 -31.21 -4.91
CA ALA A 473 4.12 -32.53 -4.45
C ALA A 473 5.14 -32.44 -3.30
N ALA A 474 6.16 -31.58 -3.42
CA ALA A 474 7.16 -31.39 -2.37
C ALA A 474 6.57 -30.80 -1.07
N ALA A 475 5.67 -29.81 -1.20
CA ALA A 475 4.93 -29.26 -0.07
C ALA A 475 4.05 -30.31 0.61
N SER A 476 3.41 -31.19 -0.17
CA SER A 476 2.59 -32.30 0.32
C SER A 476 3.41 -33.35 1.09
N THR A 477 4.59 -33.69 0.57
CA THR A 477 5.52 -34.61 1.24
C THR A 477 5.98 -34.05 2.58
N THR A 478 6.40 -32.78 2.60
CA THR A 478 6.80 -32.08 3.83
C THR A 478 5.69 -32.12 4.87
N ARG A 479 4.46 -31.81 4.45
CA ARG A 479 3.30 -31.88 5.33
C ARG A 479 3.05 -33.29 5.84
N ALA A 480 3.07 -34.31 4.98
CA ALA A 480 2.78 -35.69 5.39
C ALA A 480 3.78 -36.20 6.45
N ILE A 481 5.05 -35.80 6.36
CA ILE A 481 6.09 -36.16 7.34
C ILE A 481 5.75 -35.62 8.74
N ILE A 482 5.23 -34.39 8.81
CA ILE A 482 4.90 -33.72 10.07
C ILE A 482 3.48 -34.12 10.55
N GLU A 483 2.51 -34.23 9.65
CA GLU A 483 1.10 -34.50 9.97
C GLU A 483 0.88 -35.94 10.47
N THR A 484 1.56 -36.92 9.90
CA THR A 484 1.35 -38.35 10.22
C THR A 484 1.46 -38.69 11.71
N PRO A 485 2.55 -38.33 12.43
CA PRO A 485 2.67 -38.61 13.86
C PRO A 485 1.54 -37.98 14.69
N LEU A 486 1.20 -36.73 14.38
CA LEU A 486 0.21 -35.94 15.10
C LEU A 486 -1.21 -36.46 14.88
N GLU A 487 -1.53 -36.81 13.64
CA GLU A 487 -2.82 -37.41 13.28
C GLU A 487 -2.97 -38.82 13.84
N LEU A 488 -1.90 -39.63 13.85
CA LEU A 488 -1.94 -40.95 14.51
C LEU A 488 -2.28 -40.81 16.00
N ALA A 489 -1.62 -39.89 16.70
CA ALA A 489 -1.88 -39.63 18.12
C ALA A 489 -3.33 -39.19 18.36
N LYS A 490 -3.85 -38.28 17.50
CA LYS A 490 -5.24 -37.83 17.53
C LYS A 490 -6.23 -38.99 17.33
N VAL A 491 -6.08 -39.76 16.25
CA VAL A 491 -7.00 -40.85 15.88
C VAL A 491 -7.04 -41.91 16.98
N ARG A 492 -5.87 -42.34 17.48
CA ARG A 492 -5.81 -43.34 18.56
C ARG A 492 -6.43 -42.84 19.85
N ARG A 493 -6.23 -41.56 20.18
CA ARG A 493 -6.86 -40.97 21.36
C ARG A 493 -8.38 -40.89 21.21
N GLN A 494 -8.90 -40.61 20.01
CA GLN A 494 -10.34 -40.59 19.70
C GLN A 494 -10.98 -41.98 19.75
N THR A 495 -10.29 -43.03 19.27
CA THR A 495 -10.78 -44.42 19.28
C THR A 495 -10.51 -45.17 20.59
N GLY A 496 -9.79 -44.56 21.54
CA GLY A 496 -9.46 -45.16 22.84
C GLY A 496 -8.29 -46.14 22.82
N GLN A 497 -7.47 -46.12 21.76
CA GLN A 497 -6.31 -47.00 21.61
C GLN A 497 -5.01 -46.37 22.13
N THR A 498 -4.05 -47.21 22.50
CA THR A 498 -2.71 -46.78 22.92
C THR A 498 -1.78 -46.57 21.72
N TRP A 499 -0.75 -45.74 21.89
CA TRP A 499 0.25 -45.50 20.86
C TRP A 499 1.68 -45.76 21.36
N GLN A 500 2.55 -46.09 20.42
CA GLN A 500 3.94 -46.49 20.67
C GLN A 500 4.84 -45.80 19.63
N PHE A 501 6.05 -45.43 20.02
CA PHE A 501 7.02 -44.75 19.16
C PHE A 501 7.40 -45.57 17.90
N ARG A 502 7.57 -46.90 18.03
CA ARG A 502 7.92 -47.78 16.89
C ARG A 502 6.86 -47.80 15.76
N GLY A 503 5.66 -47.28 15.99
CA GLY A 503 4.58 -47.24 15.01
C GLY A 503 4.15 -45.83 14.60
N LEU A 504 4.98 -44.81 14.87
CA LEU A 504 4.60 -43.40 14.75
C LEU A 504 4.19 -42.98 13.32
N TYR A 505 4.77 -43.62 12.29
CA TYR A 505 4.45 -43.40 10.88
C TYR A 505 3.46 -44.40 10.28
N ARG A 506 2.73 -45.15 11.12
CA ARG A 506 1.72 -46.10 10.64
C ARG A 506 0.64 -45.36 9.83
N GLY A 507 0.46 -45.78 8.58
CA GLY A 507 -0.47 -45.14 7.65
C GLY A 507 0.12 -43.94 6.89
N PHE A 508 1.44 -43.72 6.94
CA PHE A 508 2.10 -42.66 6.18
C PHE A 508 1.76 -42.69 4.69
N GLY A 509 1.88 -43.84 4.01
CA GLY A 509 1.62 -43.94 2.57
C GLY A 509 0.22 -43.48 2.18
N VAL A 510 -0.82 -43.92 2.91
CA VAL A 510 -2.20 -43.49 2.68
C VAL A 510 -2.39 -42.00 3.00
N THR A 511 -1.75 -41.52 4.06
CA THR A 511 -1.77 -40.09 4.44
C THR A 511 -1.11 -39.22 3.38
N TRP A 512 0.01 -39.66 2.83
CA TRP A 512 0.75 -38.99 1.78
C TRP A 512 -0.05 -38.93 0.48
N CYS A 513 -0.61 -40.05 0.01
CA CYS A 513 -1.49 -40.07 -1.17
C CYS A 513 -2.70 -39.14 -1.01
N ARG A 514 -3.38 -39.18 0.14
CA ARG A 514 -4.50 -38.30 0.47
C ARG A 514 -4.10 -36.83 0.44
N THR A 515 -2.95 -36.50 1.04
CA THR A 515 -2.47 -35.12 1.14
C THR A 515 -2.01 -34.59 -0.21
N MET A 516 -1.30 -35.40 -0.98
CA MET A 516 -0.85 -35.05 -2.32
C MET A 516 -2.02 -34.79 -3.27
N GLY A 517 -3.03 -35.67 -3.28
CA GLY A 517 -4.23 -35.47 -4.10
C GLY A 517 -4.97 -34.17 -3.75
N LEU A 518 -5.16 -33.89 -2.45
CA LEU A 518 -5.87 -32.69 -2.01
C LEU A 518 -5.06 -31.41 -2.30
N MET A 519 -3.77 -31.41 -2.00
CA MET A 519 -2.94 -30.20 -2.09
C MET A 519 -2.53 -29.87 -3.53
N CYS A 520 -2.21 -30.86 -4.36
CA CYS A 520 -1.97 -30.59 -5.78
C CYS A 520 -3.23 -29.97 -6.41
N THR A 521 -4.41 -30.55 -6.15
CA THR A 521 -5.67 -29.97 -6.63
C THR A 521 -5.86 -28.53 -6.12
N TYR A 522 -5.61 -28.28 -4.84
CA TYR A 522 -5.69 -26.93 -4.27
C TYR A 522 -4.75 -25.93 -4.94
N PHE A 523 -3.46 -26.24 -5.04
CA PHE A 523 -2.46 -25.32 -5.58
C PHE A 523 -2.63 -25.09 -7.09
N ILE A 524 -3.13 -26.08 -7.82
CA ILE A 524 -3.50 -25.94 -9.24
C ILE A 524 -4.65 -24.95 -9.39
N LEU A 525 -5.71 -25.11 -8.59
CA LEU A 525 -6.85 -24.20 -8.61
C LEU A 525 -6.45 -22.78 -8.19
N LEU A 526 -5.58 -22.69 -7.18
CA LEU A 526 -5.05 -21.41 -6.69
C LEU A 526 -4.24 -20.68 -7.78
N ASP A 527 -3.30 -21.37 -8.42
CA ASP A 527 -2.45 -20.82 -9.49
C ASP A 527 -3.28 -20.47 -10.74
N SER A 528 -4.17 -21.37 -11.16
CA SER A 528 -5.08 -21.12 -12.29
C SER A 528 -6.00 -19.92 -12.03
N GLY A 529 -6.55 -19.83 -10.81
CA GLY A 529 -7.34 -18.68 -10.38
C GLY A 529 -6.57 -17.37 -10.43
N ARG A 530 -5.32 -17.36 -9.93
CA ARG A 530 -4.44 -16.17 -9.96
C ARG A 530 -4.16 -15.70 -11.39
N ARG A 531 -4.03 -16.62 -12.35
CA ARG A 531 -3.72 -16.31 -13.75
C ARG A 531 -4.93 -15.88 -14.57
N HIS A 532 -6.05 -16.59 -14.44
CA HIS A 532 -7.25 -16.32 -15.25
C HIS A 532 -8.13 -15.23 -14.65
N PHE A 533 -8.04 -14.99 -13.34
CA PHE A 533 -8.85 -14.00 -12.65
C PHE A 533 -8.01 -13.06 -11.75
N PRO A 534 -6.97 -12.39 -12.29
CA PRO A 534 -6.06 -11.57 -11.49
C PRO A 534 -6.79 -10.43 -10.78
N GLU A 535 -7.84 -9.89 -11.39
CA GLU A 535 -8.68 -8.83 -10.82
C GLU A 535 -9.53 -9.29 -9.64
N LEU A 536 -9.85 -10.59 -9.54
CA LEU A 536 -10.45 -11.14 -8.32
C LEU A 536 -9.40 -11.35 -7.22
N PHE A 537 -8.15 -11.68 -7.59
CA PHE A 537 -7.04 -11.93 -6.67
C PHE A 537 -6.34 -10.67 -6.12
N LYS A 538 -6.46 -9.53 -6.81
CA LYS A 538 -5.95 -8.23 -6.35
C LYS A 538 -6.91 -7.50 -5.40
N ARG A 539 -8.16 -7.94 -5.31
CA ARG A 539 -9.14 -7.32 -4.40
C ARG A 539 -8.69 -7.52 -2.95
N PRO A 540 -8.69 -6.46 -2.12
CA PRO A 540 -8.11 -6.50 -0.77
C PRO A 540 -8.70 -7.59 0.14
N ILE A 541 -9.93 -8.01 -0.14
CA ILE A 541 -10.68 -9.02 0.62
C ILE A 541 -10.82 -10.30 -0.19
N LEU A 542 -11.27 -10.19 -1.46
CA LEU A 542 -11.54 -11.35 -2.32
C LEU A 542 -10.25 -12.07 -2.73
N GLY A 543 -9.12 -11.38 -2.77
CA GLY A 543 -7.83 -11.92 -3.14
C GLY A 543 -7.15 -12.78 -2.09
N PRO A 544 -7.04 -12.31 -0.84
CA PRO A 544 -6.73 -13.17 0.29
C PRO A 544 -7.75 -14.28 0.48
N PHE A 545 -9.05 -14.06 0.21
CA PHE A 545 -10.14 -15.05 0.29
C PHE A 545 -10.07 -16.16 -0.77
N LEU A 546 -9.72 -15.83 -2.01
CA LEU A 546 -9.46 -16.82 -3.08
C LEU A 546 -8.09 -17.46 -2.91
N SER A 547 -7.11 -16.71 -2.37
CA SER A 547 -5.81 -17.25 -1.98
C SER A 547 -5.87 -18.18 -0.78
N SER A 548 -6.85 -17.96 0.10
CA SER A 548 -7.26 -18.82 1.21
C SER A 548 -8.43 -19.72 0.83
N GLY A 549 -8.75 -19.82 -0.46
CA GLY A 549 -9.94 -20.44 -1.08
C GLY A 549 -10.01 -21.96 -0.95
N LEU A 550 -9.82 -22.45 0.27
CA LEU A 550 -10.30 -23.72 0.80
C LEU A 550 -10.70 -23.63 2.29
N ALA A 551 -10.58 -22.46 2.92
CA ALA A 551 -11.09 -22.23 4.26
C ALA A 551 -11.56 -20.80 4.47
N ALA A 552 -12.88 -20.70 4.70
CA ALA A 552 -13.53 -19.80 5.63
C ALA A 552 -14.03 -18.45 5.12
N THR A 553 -15.33 -18.29 5.28
CA THR A 553 -16.21 -17.19 4.92
C THR A 553 -16.37 -16.22 6.09
N GLU A 554 -15.86 -14.98 6.01
CA GLU A 554 -16.48 -13.82 6.68
C GLU A 554 -15.78 -12.46 6.44
N LEU A 555 -16.03 -11.85 5.27
CA LEU A 555 -15.89 -10.38 5.14
C LEU A 555 -16.84 -9.78 4.09
N VAL A 556 -17.50 -10.62 3.30
CA VAL A 556 -18.68 -10.24 2.49
C VAL A 556 -19.90 -9.90 3.39
N MET A 557 -19.88 -10.30 4.67
CA MET A 557 -21.00 -10.16 5.60
C MET A 557 -21.26 -8.74 6.13
N LEU A 558 -20.41 -7.74 5.85
CA LEU A 558 -20.60 -6.39 6.42
C LEU A 558 -21.01 -5.30 5.44
N LYS A 559 -21.22 -5.61 4.15
CA LYS A 559 -21.65 -4.58 3.18
C LYS A 559 -22.72 -4.98 2.17
N LYS A 560 -23.13 -6.24 2.03
CA LYS A 560 -24.18 -6.60 1.06
C LYS A 560 -25.10 -7.69 1.59
N GLY A 561 -26.41 -7.50 1.42
CA GLY A 561 -27.48 -8.34 1.94
C GLY A 561 -27.47 -9.80 1.47
N VAL A 562 -28.51 -10.52 1.90
CA VAL A 562 -28.70 -11.98 1.92
C VAL A 562 -28.36 -12.72 0.60
N GLY A 563 -28.37 -12.06 -0.57
CA GLY A 563 -28.02 -12.70 -1.85
C GLY A 563 -26.56 -13.17 -1.97
N CYS A 564 -25.61 -12.52 -1.31
CA CYS A 564 -24.19 -12.92 -1.34
C CYS A 564 -23.88 -14.13 -0.45
N PHE A 565 -24.79 -14.46 0.47
CA PHE A 565 -24.72 -15.62 1.36
C PHE A 565 -24.73 -16.93 0.57
N PHE A 566 -25.69 -17.10 -0.34
CA PHE A 566 -25.89 -18.33 -1.10
C PHE A 566 -24.82 -18.56 -2.17
N LEU A 567 -24.35 -17.50 -2.83
CA LEU A 567 -23.31 -17.59 -3.87
C LEU A 567 -21.94 -17.99 -3.29
N THR A 568 -21.61 -17.47 -2.10
CA THR A 568 -20.34 -17.77 -1.41
C THR A 568 -20.35 -19.18 -0.80
N ILE A 569 -21.51 -19.61 -0.28
CA ILE A 569 -21.78 -21.00 0.11
C ILE A 569 -21.62 -21.94 -1.08
N HIS A 570 -22.18 -21.57 -2.24
CA HIS A 570 -22.04 -22.34 -3.48
C HIS A 570 -20.59 -22.49 -3.89
N LEU A 571 -19.80 -21.42 -4.00
CA LEU A 571 -18.39 -21.48 -4.42
C LEU A 571 -17.50 -22.30 -3.46
N THR A 572 -17.75 -22.19 -2.15
CA THR A 572 -16.98 -22.93 -1.13
C THR A 572 -17.35 -24.43 -1.08
N LEU A 573 -18.63 -24.75 -1.29
CA LEU A 573 -19.11 -26.14 -1.37
C LEU A 573 -18.76 -26.81 -2.71
N THR A 574 -18.79 -26.07 -3.82
CA THR A 574 -18.58 -26.64 -5.17
C THR A 574 -17.12 -26.86 -5.54
N PHE A 575 -16.17 -25.99 -5.15
CA PHE A 575 -14.75 -26.17 -5.53
C PHE A 575 -13.91 -26.81 -4.43
N GLY A 576 -14.05 -26.32 -3.19
CA GLY A 576 -13.28 -26.81 -2.05
C GLY A 576 -13.81 -28.12 -1.44
N GLY A 577 -15.13 -28.23 -1.34
CA GLY A 577 -15.81 -29.45 -0.91
C GLY A 577 -15.57 -30.62 -1.86
N PHE A 578 -15.63 -30.37 -3.17
CA PHE A 578 -15.48 -31.41 -4.19
C PHE A 578 -14.09 -32.07 -4.18
N ALA A 579 -13.01 -31.28 -4.09
CA ALA A 579 -11.66 -31.82 -3.95
C ALA A 579 -11.51 -32.73 -2.72
N TRP A 580 -12.14 -32.34 -1.60
CA TRP A 580 -12.20 -33.14 -0.37
C TRP A 580 -13.02 -34.42 -0.52
N TRP A 581 -14.10 -34.38 -1.30
CA TRP A 581 -14.94 -35.54 -1.56
C TRP A 581 -14.21 -36.57 -2.43
N VAL A 582 -13.46 -36.13 -3.44
CA VAL A 582 -12.67 -37.02 -4.31
C VAL A 582 -11.63 -37.82 -3.50
N VAL A 583 -10.94 -37.18 -2.55
CA VAL A 583 -9.93 -37.86 -1.70
C VAL A 583 -10.53 -38.59 -0.51
N TRP A 584 -11.85 -38.52 -0.31
CA TRP A 584 -12.53 -39.07 0.87
C TRP A 584 -12.32 -40.57 1.10
N PRO A 585 -12.29 -41.44 0.06
CA PRO A 585 -11.97 -42.85 0.24
C PRO A 585 -10.59 -43.07 0.89
N LEU A 586 -9.58 -42.29 0.51
CA LEU A 586 -8.24 -42.36 1.10
C LEU A 586 -8.25 -41.84 2.55
N GLU A 587 -9.05 -40.83 2.86
CA GLU A 587 -9.24 -40.35 4.23
C GLU A 587 -9.85 -41.44 5.13
N ASN A 588 -10.87 -42.15 4.64
CA ASN A 588 -11.49 -43.26 5.37
C ASN A 588 -10.46 -44.37 5.65
N MET A 589 -9.68 -44.77 4.64
CA MET A 589 -8.62 -45.77 4.80
C MET A 589 -7.55 -45.32 5.79
N LYS A 590 -7.14 -44.06 5.75
CA LYS A 590 -6.18 -43.47 6.69
C LYS A 590 -6.68 -43.62 8.14
N SER A 591 -7.90 -43.17 8.42
CA SER A 591 -8.51 -43.27 9.76
C SER A 591 -8.55 -44.72 10.25
N GLN A 592 -8.92 -45.67 9.39
CA GLN A 592 -8.97 -47.09 9.75
C GLN A 592 -7.58 -47.67 10.05
N VAL A 593 -6.57 -47.36 9.22
CA VAL A 593 -5.20 -47.88 9.39
C VAL A 593 -4.58 -47.35 10.68
N GLN A 594 -4.80 -46.06 10.98
CA GLN A 594 -4.31 -45.41 12.20
C GLN A 594 -5.05 -45.86 13.46
N GLY A 595 -6.35 -46.13 13.34
CA GLY A 595 -7.21 -46.69 14.39
C GLY A 595 -7.20 -48.21 14.51
N ASN A 596 -6.23 -48.91 13.90
CA ASN A 596 -6.08 -50.37 13.93
C ASN A 596 -7.35 -51.19 13.59
N TYR A 597 -8.30 -50.59 12.88
CA TYR A 597 -9.45 -51.33 12.36
C TYR A 597 -8.93 -52.35 11.31
N GLY A 598 -9.46 -53.58 11.25
CA GLY A 598 -8.93 -54.60 10.31
C GLY A 598 -7.40 -54.76 10.36
N LYS A 599 -6.86 -54.93 11.57
CA LYS A 599 -5.41 -55.05 11.82
C LYS A 599 -4.81 -56.13 10.89
N ASP A 600 -3.63 -55.85 10.35
CA ASP A 600 -2.83 -56.74 9.47
C ASP A 600 -3.30 -56.87 8.00
N LEU A 601 -4.42 -56.26 7.63
CA LEU A 601 -4.84 -56.18 6.22
C LEU A 601 -4.11 -55.04 5.46
N PRO A 602 -3.58 -55.31 4.25
CA PRO A 602 -3.15 -54.28 3.30
C PRO A 602 -4.28 -53.31 2.96
N VAL A 603 -3.92 -52.08 2.54
CA VAL A 603 -4.89 -51.00 2.26
C VAL A 603 -5.92 -51.40 1.20
N VAL A 604 -5.49 -52.09 0.14
CA VAL A 604 -6.38 -52.53 -0.94
C VAL A 604 -7.35 -53.61 -0.46
N ALA A 605 -6.87 -54.59 0.31
CA ALA A 605 -7.72 -55.64 0.89
C ALA A 605 -8.77 -55.06 1.84
N ARG A 606 -8.37 -54.09 2.66
CA ARG A 606 -9.25 -53.33 3.54
C ARG A 606 -10.31 -52.54 2.78
N MET A 607 -9.94 -51.87 1.68
CA MET A 607 -10.88 -51.15 0.83
C MET A 607 -11.96 -52.10 0.27
N ARG A 608 -11.55 -53.27 -0.24
CA ARG A 608 -12.47 -54.32 -0.71
C ARG A 608 -13.40 -54.82 0.41
N LEU A 609 -12.88 -55.00 1.62
CA LEU A 609 -13.67 -55.42 2.78
C LEU A 609 -14.73 -54.37 3.13
N VAL A 610 -14.38 -53.07 3.14
CA VAL A 610 -15.35 -52.01 3.38
C VAL A 610 -16.43 -51.96 2.31
N ILE A 611 -16.06 -52.14 1.03
CA ILE A 611 -17.04 -52.20 -0.07
C ILE A 611 -18.00 -53.38 0.15
N LYS A 612 -17.49 -54.55 0.56
CA LYS A 612 -18.30 -55.76 0.78
C LYS A 612 -19.22 -55.64 2.00
N GLU A 613 -18.71 -55.11 3.12
CA GLU A 613 -19.41 -55.13 4.42
C GLU A 613 -20.25 -53.87 4.71
N LYS A 614 -19.96 -52.73 4.07
CA LYS A 614 -20.53 -51.42 4.45
C LYS A 614 -21.33 -50.75 3.33
N GLY A 615 -22.07 -51.54 2.55
CA GLY A 615 -23.05 -51.03 1.58
C GLY A 615 -22.43 -50.57 0.25
N GLY A 616 -21.43 -51.30 -0.25
CA GLY A 616 -20.81 -51.03 -1.55
C GLY A 616 -19.85 -49.85 -1.53
N PHE A 617 -19.68 -49.22 -2.70
CA PHE A 617 -18.74 -48.10 -2.90
C PHE A 617 -18.98 -46.92 -1.94
N PHE A 618 -20.24 -46.64 -1.59
CA PHE A 618 -20.60 -45.56 -0.65
C PHE A 618 -20.11 -45.81 0.78
N GLY A 619 -19.77 -47.05 1.16
CA GLY A 619 -19.13 -47.36 2.43
C GLY A 619 -17.79 -46.63 2.64
N LEU A 620 -17.06 -46.35 1.55
CA LEU A 620 -15.82 -45.57 1.58
C LEU A 620 -16.06 -44.10 1.93
N TYR A 621 -17.26 -43.59 1.66
CA TYR A 621 -17.67 -42.21 1.93
C TYR A 621 -18.21 -41.99 3.35
N ARG A 622 -18.14 -43.02 4.21
CA ARG A 622 -18.60 -42.90 5.59
C ARG A 622 -17.90 -41.77 6.33
N GLY A 623 -18.69 -40.99 7.08
CA GLY A 623 -18.20 -39.81 7.82
C GLY A 623 -18.11 -38.52 6.99
N ILE A 624 -18.49 -38.53 5.69
CA ILE A 624 -18.46 -37.34 4.84
C ILE A 624 -19.36 -36.20 5.35
N VAL A 625 -20.51 -36.52 5.95
CA VAL A 625 -21.43 -35.54 6.52
C VAL A 625 -20.80 -34.80 7.71
N PRO A 626 -20.38 -35.47 8.81
CA PRO A 626 -19.70 -34.78 9.90
C PRO A 626 -18.40 -34.09 9.43
N GLY A 627 -17.70 -34.65 8.44
CA GLY A 627 -16.54 -34.02 7.82
C GLY A 627 -16.83 -32.69 7.11
N SER A 628 -17.88 -32.66 6.30
CA SER A 628 -18.29 -31.46 5.57
C SER A 628 -18.79 -30.37 6.53
N ILE A 629 -19.59 -30.75 7.53
CA ILE A 629 -20.06 -29.83 8.58
C ILE A 629 -18.87 -29.28 9.38
N ARG A 630 -17.91 -30.14 9.75
CA ARG A 630 -16.66 -29.73 10.40
C ARG A 630 -15.94 -28.67 9.59
N SER A 631 -15.72 -28.92 8.30
CA SER A 631 -15.03 -27.97 7.42
C SER A 631 -15.78 -26.65 7.33
N PHE A 632 -17.10 -26.66 7.15
CA PHE A 632 -17.91 -25.44 7.08
C PHE A 632 -17.86 -24.62 8.39
N MET A 633 -18.21 -25.24 9.51
CA MET A 633 -18.32 -24.58 10.82
C MET A 633 -16.96 -24.10 11.33
N SER A 634 -15.96 -24.97 11.30
CA SER A 634 -14.61 -24.68 11.80
C SER A 634 -13.96 -23.55 11.01
N ASN A 635 -14.08 -23.59 9.69
CA ASN A 635 -13.54 -22.55 8.84
C ASN A 635 -14.29 -21.24 9.10
N GLY A 636 -15.61 -21.20 8.91
CA GLY A 636 -16.43 -20.00 9.09
C GLY A 636 -16.14 -19.27 10.41
N THR A 637 -16.28 -19.98 11.54
CA THR A 637 -16.04 -19.41 12.88
C THR A 637 -14.62 -18.88 13.09
N SER A 638 -13.60 -19.54 12.55
CA SER A 638 -12.21 -19.10 12.69
C SER A 638 -11.92 -17.81 11.92
N MET A 639 -12.60 -17.58 10.79
CA MET A 639 -12.51 -16.30 10.09
C MET A 639 -13.18 -15.16 10.84
N ILE A 640 -14.32 -15.40 11.49
CA ILE A 640 -14.97 -14.41 12.35
C ILE A 640 -13.98 -13.94 13.41
N ALA A 641 -13.36 -14.90 14.11
CA ALA A 641 -12.40 -14.64 15.17
C ALA A 641 -11.15 -13.91 14.65
N MET A 642 -10.61 -14.33 13.51
CA MET A 642 -9.46 -13.67 12.86
C MET A 642 -9.79 -12.25 12.44
N SER A 643 -10.93 -12.02 11.77
CA SER A 643 -11.39 -10.69 11.35
C SER A 643 -11.62 -9.76 12.54
N TRP A 644 -12.22 -10.27 13.62
CA TRP A 644 -12.41 -9.52 14.85
C TRP A 644 -11.07 -9.13 15.48
N ALA A 645 -10.12 -10.07 15.58
CA ALA A 645 -8.80 -9.80 16.12
C ALA A 645 -8.02 -8.79 15.28
N GLN A 646 -8.05 -8.91 13.95
CA GLN A 646 -7.42 -7.95 13.06
C GLN A 646 -7.98 -6.54 13.25
N ARG A 647 -9.30 -6.39 13.39
CA ARG A 647 -9.93 -5.09 13.68
C ARG A 647 -9.50 -4.52 15.03
N LYS A 648 -9.42 -5.36 16.06
CA LYS A 648 -8.98 -4.93 17.40
C LYS A 648 -7.53 -4.49 17.41
N VAL A 649 -6.65 -5.24 16.76
CA VAL A 649 -5.24 -4.88 16.57
C VAL A 649 -5.11 -3.52 15.88
N SER A 650 -5.91 -3.27 14.83
CA SER A 650 -5.95 -1.96 14.17
C SER A 650 -6.52 -0.84 15.06
N GLN A 651 -7.60 -1.10 15.80
CA GLN A 651 -8.18 -0.13 16.76
C GLN A 651 -7.21 0.24 17.88
N TRP A 652 -6.37 -0.69 18.32
CA TRP A 652 -5.37 -0.46 19.36
C TRP A 652 -4.09 0.21 18.86
N GLY A 653 -4.02 0.58 17.57
CA GLY A 653 -2.84 1.22 17.00
C GLY A 653 -1.59 0.33 16.99
N LEU A 654 -1.76 -0.99 17.12
CA LEU A 654 -0.66 -1.95 17.13
C LEU A 654 -0.11 -2.24 15.72
N ARG A 655 -0.83 -1.83 14.67
CA ARG A 655 -0.39 -1.83 13.28
C ARG A 655 -0.05 -0.38 12.89
N GLY A 656 1.23 -0.14 12.60
CA GLY A 656 1.79 1.18 12.26
C GLY A 656 1.60 1.59 10.82
#